data_AF-D8QFL3-F1
#
_entry.id   AF-D8QFL3-F1
#
_cell.length_a   1.000
_cell.length_b   1.000
_cell.length_c   1.000
_cell.angle_alpha   90.00
_cell.angle_beta   90.00
_cell.angle_gamma   90.00
#
_symmetry.space_group_name_H-M   'P 1'
#
loop_
_entity.id
_entity.type
_entity.pdbx_description
1 polymer ?
#
loop_
_entity_poly.entity_id
_entity_poly.type
_entity_poly.pdbx_seq_one_letter_code
_entity_poly.pdbx_strand_id
1 'polypeptide(L)'
;MRAGASEVPLAFVHDTWDDIPSNRASQSLGRRSRENADPAAPANSPESPVKRRRLDTVQMHIPASPHQPGPPTTQTFAYNALARSPQTPSRRLARPYIASPPSKPAKSRKVPILARSLRARLEAMARRDPVAKVLLEAGSRGSAPRQDVVVDLEEEVSAKPPVRRVYRARQQKLDLFFWFLEHVLGWTYGELLYYSGRGTGKGMASDTQYHKVSRFFSGQLDIEYCPSRILEMWFSHAYGAGCSDPNHLYALEPKYTDMRDMRASLTSFAAQAVAQQLEREAEVAIRPENGLCVTLGERSKASQRIQWPDIGAGTVQRVREQIERHQPLLWGIVRRVSTRKARSREGLVTVRKRRPVENVATNVISTMLFSRSDRANLLPIASGILHFGCLAAFDLYRYHSRIGNMPAYTTIMRAMRRLAEHSTAEALAYGSNPSTLNILRGDNVHNYHQHRDPGIGFENELKTGYYGALYEAEDYVPVSVFDIEEKRRYVDLGKRREVNVDMLVDLIDFRHLNTVLALQWVQVLVDYIPELSHLSAPLRTMHSELASKLPLPIRKTKIHPLGCCSKNEMFYPELRDAHLDMLDQIGQTRERHGTHLVVTGGDGYTYQRLLEMLDMLQFEGNVVDSLEIILPFLEGWHQEFTANNEIIETHYGEPLTADYSTLGHSAAKLGRRRPADLKKLDYAQGAQLMYLVLDARMLDCWRLSFKADDIFEYFRDKKRLGALPSLQALFEDAKKLTRAYMSLREHQNILRGDGIEELGIPMGDRWDGVIEDDSSKDFSFITGKTCSSLGSSA
;
A
#
# COMPACT_ATOMS: atom_id res chain seq x y z
N MET A 1 -49.88 29.93 27.11
CA MET A 1 -50.45 29.71 28.47
C MET A 1 -49.78 28.48 29.07
N ARG A 2 -49.43 28.55 30.37
CA ARG A 2 -48.85 27.55 31.30
C ARG A 2 -49.36 26.11 31.09
N ALA A 3 -48.75 24.98 31.46
CA ALA A 3 -47.58 24.52 32.27
C ALA A 3 -47.38 23.02 31.90
N GLY A 4 -46.38 22.21 32.28
CA GLY A 4 -45.26 22.24 33.24
C GLY A 4 -44.44 20.95 33.00
N ALA A 5 -43.10 20.99 33.18
CA ALA A 5 -42.37 20.48 34.36
C ALA A 5 -42.42 18.95 34.49
N SER A 6 -41.31 18.27 34.16
CA SER A 6 -40.30 17.67 35.08
C SER A 6 -40.53 16.14 35.13
N GLU A 7 -39.57 15.23 35.19
CA GLU A 7 -38.31 15.20 35.92
C GLU A 7 -37.51 13.94 35.47
N VAL A 8 -36.17 14.00 35.61
CA VAL A 8 -35.20 12.90 35.44
C VAL A 8 -35.09 12.13 36.77
N PRO A 9 -34.73 10.82 36.81
CA PRO A 9 -33.37 10.51 37.23
C PRO A 9 -32.71 9.30 36.55
N LEU A 10 -31.39 9.43 36.36
CA LEU A 10 -30.42 8.36 36.16
C LEU A 10 -30.41 7.38 37.36
N ALA A 11 -30.18 6.09 37.07
CA ALA A 11 -29.59 5.15 38.01
C ALA A 11 -28.62 4.21 37.27
N PHE A 12 -27.33 4.38 37.57
CA PHE A 12 -26.25 3.41 37.34
C PHE A 12 -26.35 2.30 38.39
N VAL A 13 -26.26 1.04 37.99
CA VAL A 13 -25.88 -0.09 38.87
C VAL A 13 -24.92 -1.01 38.11
N HIS A 14 -23.74 -1.17 38.71
CA HIS A 14 -22.72 -2.18 38.42
C HIS A 14 -23.04 -3.47 39.22
N ASP A 15 -22.58 -4.62 38.72
CA ASP A 15 -22.40 -5.96 39.34
C ASP A 15 -23.06 -7.06 38.46
N THR A 16 -22.51 -8.24 38.18
CA THR A 16 -21.35 -9.01 38.70
C THR A 16 -20.99 -10.13 37.70
N TRP A 17 -19.75 -10.60 37.78
CA TRP A 17 -19.22 -11.81 37.14
C TRP A 17 -19.65 -13.11 37.87
N ASP A 18 -19.34 -14.25 37.22
CA ASP A 18 -19.40 -15.65 37.65
C ASP A 18 -20.73 -16.41 37.44
N ASP A 19 -20.76 -17.34 36.46
CA ASP A 19 -20.64 -18.77 36.77
C ASP A 19 -20.60 -19.68 35.51
N ILE A 20 -19.60 -20.55 35.50
CA ILE A 20 -19.47 -21.75 34.66
C ILE A 20 -20.17 -22.91 35.37
N PRO A 21 -20.87 -23.82 34.67
CA PRO A 21 -20.46 -25.21 34.79
C PRO A 21 -20.49 -26.03 33.50
N SER A 22 -19.49 -26.89 33.42
CA SER A 22 -19.31 -28.06 32.56
C SER A 22 -20.27 -29.22 32.86
N ASN A 23 -20.73 -29.96 31.83
CA ASN A 23 -20.73 -31.44 31.70
C ASN A 23 -21.54 -31.85 30.45
N ARG A 24 -20.98 -32.58 29.46
CA ARG A 24 -20.79 -34.04 29.35
C ARG A 24 -22.08 -34.88 29.46
N ALA A 25 -22.53 -35.43 28.32
CA ALA A 25 -23.05 -36.79 28.09
C ALA A 25 -23.61 -36.86 26.65
N SER A 26 -22.89 -37.42 25.67
CA SER A 26 -22.99 -38.83 25.21
C SER A 26 -24.34 -39.21 24.60
N GLN A 27 -24.37 -39.43 23.28
CA GLN A 27 -25.06 -40.59 22.71
C GLN A 27 -24.50 -40.96 21.32
N SER A 28 -24.14 -42.23 21.23
CA SER A 28 -23.66 -43.02 20.11
C SER A 28 -24.78 -43.49 19.18
N LEU A 29 -24.44 -43.80 17.92
CA LEU A 29 -25.01 -44.80 16.98
C LEU A 29 -24.95 -44.20 15.56
N GLY A 30 -24.46 -44.83 14.50
CA GLY A 30 -23.89 -46.15 14.29
C GLY A 30 -23.27 -46.23 12.89
N ARG A 31 -22.27 -47.10 12.75
CA ARG A 31 -21.59 -47.49 11.50
C ARG A 31 -22.55 -48.17 10.52
N ARG A 32 -22.34 -47.96 9.22
CA ARG A 32 -22.34 -48.96 8.11
C ARG A 32 -21.57 -48.34 6.94
N SER A 33 -20.33 -48.76 6.67
CA SER A 33 -19.91 -49.92 5.85
C SER A 33 -20.04 -49.68 4.34
N ARG A 34 -18.87 -49.71 3.69
CA ARG A 34 -18.58 -49.68 2.25
C ARG A 34 -19.21 -50.88 1.52
N GLU A 35 -19.49 -50.73 0.23
CA GLU A 35 -18.93 -51.59 -0.83
C GLU A 35 -19.25 -51.08 -2.25
N ASN A 36 -18.36 -51.44 -3.17
CA ASN A 36 -18.25 -51.02 -4.57
C ASN A 36 -19.18 -51.82 -5.48
N ALA A 37 -19.61 -51.24 -6.61
CA ALA A 37 -19.72 -51.92 -7.90
C ALA A 37 -20.09 -50.92 -9.03
N ASP A 38 -19.13 -50.61 -9.89
CA ASP A 38 -19.34 -50.45 -11.35
C ASP A 38 -19.35 -51.87 -11.97
N PRO A 39 -19.91 -52.15 -13.19
CA PRO A 39 -19.92 -51.28 -14.37
C PRO A 39 -21.15 -51.38 -15.30
N ALA A 40 -21.29 -50.45 -16.27
CA ALA A 40 -21.58 -50.73 -17.70
C ALA A 40 -21.94 -49.47 -18.51
N ALA A 41 -21.19 -49.22 -19.59
CA ALA A 41 -21.63 -48.51 -20.81
C ALA A 41 -21.95 -49.59 -21.88
N PRO A 42 -22.70 -49.37 -23.01
CA PRO A 42 -22.39 -48.35 -24.03
C PRO A 42 -23.55 -47.84 -24.94
N ALA A 43 -23.27 -46.83 -25.79
CA ALA A 43 -23.70 -46.61 -27.21
C ALA A 43 -23.61 -45.10 -27.59
N ASN A 44 -22.65 -44.64 -28.41
CA ASN A 44 -22.63 -44.49 -29.90
C ASN A 44 -23.68 -43.50 -30.44
N SER A 45 -23.46 -42.47 -31.29
CA SER A 45 -22.38 -41.87 -32.15
C SER A 45 -22.93 -40.49 -32.65
N PRO A 46 -22.40 -39.71 -33.63
CA PRO A 46 -21.15 -39.80 -34.42
C PRO A 46 -20.32 -38.50 -34.60
N GLU A 47 -19.04 -38.69 -34.90
CA GLU A 47 -18.08 -37.69 -35.38
C GLU A 47 -18.22 -37.42 -36.90
N SER A 48 -17.83 -36.22 -37.33
CA SER A 48 -17.45 -35.92 -38.72
C SER A 48 -16.14 -35.11 -38.76
N PRO A 49 -15.33 -35.21 -39.84
CA PRO A 49 -13.87 -35.09 -39.73
C PRO A 49 -13.32 -33.73 -40.18
N VAL A 50 -12.39 -33.17 -39.40
CA VAL A 50 -11.62 -31.97 -39.79
C VAL A 50 -10.33 -32.37 -40.50
N LYS A 51 -10.25 -32.04 -41.79
CA LYS A 51 -9.05 -32.13 -42.63
C LYS A 51 -7.94 -31.21 -42.10
N ARG A 52 -6.80 -31.78 -41.71
CA ARG A 52 -5.54 -31.06 -41.48
C ARG A 52 -4.94 -30.64 -42.84
N ARG A 53 -4.92 -29.33 -43.13
CA ARG A 53 -4.04 -28.75 -44.16
C ARG A 53 -2.72 -28.33 -43.52
N ARG A 54 -1.62 -28.81 -44.08
CA ARG A 54 -0.26 -28.28 -43.85
C ARG A 54 -0.22 -26.82 -44.34
N LEU A 55 0.35 -25.93 -43.54
CA LEU A 55 0.72 -24.59 -43.98
C LEU A 55 2.23 -24.59 -44.25
N ASP A 56 2.56 -24.32 -45.50
CA ASP A 56 3.91 -24.10 -45.99
C ASP A 56 4.52 -22.83 -45.39
N THR A 57 5.84 -22.88 -45.20
CA THR A 57 6.63 -21.79 -44.62
C THR A 57 6.78 -20.66 -45.63
N VAL A 58 6.07 -19.55 -45.42
CA VAL A 58 6.28 -18.30 -46.18
C VAL A 58 7.27 -17.42 -45.40
N GLN A 59 8.46 -17.23 -45.95
CA GLN A 59 9.41 -16.20 -45.50
C GLN A 59 8.81 -14.82 -45.79
N MET A 60 8.58 -14.01 -44.75
CA MET A 60 8.24 -12.59 -44.92
C MET A 60 9.50 -11.73 -44.91
N HIS A 61 9.73 -11.04 -46.02
CA HIS A 61 10.68 -9.94 -46.15
C HIS A 61 10.21 -8.73 -45.32
N ILE A 62 11.10 -8.20 -44.49
CA ILE A 62 10.90 -6.95 -43.73
C ILE A 62 11.32 -5.77 -44.62
N PRO A 63 10.46 -4.78 -44.92
CA PRO A 63 10.88 -3.54 -45.57
C PRO A 63 11.62 -2.62 -44.59
N ALA A 64 12.70 -2.00 -45.08
CA ALA A 64 13.51 -1.04 -44.35
C ALA A 64 12.74 0.26 -44.02
N SER A 65 12.93 0.76 -42.81
CA SER A 65 12.30 1.97 -42.29
C SER A 65 13.02 3.25 -42.78
N PRO A 66 12.32 4.34 -43.12
CA PRO A 66 12.94 5.58 -43.57
C PRO A 66 13.47 6.45 -42.41
N HIS A 67 14.65 7.00 -42.64
CA HIS A 67 15.41 7.91 -41.78
C HIS A 67 14.72 9.25 -41.47
N GLN A 68 14.90 9.75 -40.23
CA GLN A 68 15.32 11.12 -39.84
C GLN A 68 15.16 11.33 -38.30
N PRO A 69 15.72 12.39 -37.67
CA PRO A 69 17.09 12.89 -37.66
C PRO A 69 17.70 12.90 -36.23
N GLY A 70 19.01 13.11 -36.12
CA GLY A 70 19.83 12.85 -34.92
C GLY A 70 19.61 13.75 -33.68
N PRO A 71 20.18 13.35 -32.52
CA PRO A 71 20.07 14.10 -31.27
C PRO A 71 21.12 15.23 -31.16
N PRO A 72 20.79 16.36 -30.52
CA PRO A 72 21.78 17.39 -30.20
C PRO A 72 22.58 17.02 -28.93
N THR A 73 23.90 16.96 -29.12
CA THR A 73 24.99 17.44 -28.24
C THR A 73 24.75 17.48 -26.72
N THR A 74 25.33 16.50 -26.01
CA THR A 74 25.76 16.68 -24.61
C THR A 74 27.28 16.83 -24.60
N GLN A 75 27.74 18.03 -24.24
CA GLN A 75 29.15 18.39 -24.09
C GLN A 75 29.85 17.47 -23.09
N THR A 76 30.86 16.75 -23.58
CA THR A 76 31.81 15.98 -22.79
C THR A 76 32.97 16.91 -22.45
N PHE A 77 33.06 17.36 -21.20
CA PHE A 77 34.32 17.92 -20.68
C PHE A 77 35.11 16.81 -20.03
N ALA A 78 36.22 16.46 -20.68
CA ALA A 78 37.27 15.62 -20.15
C ALA A 78 38.06 16.36 -19.06
N TYR A 79 38.37 15.68 -17.97
CA TYR A 79 39.59 15.95 -17.21
C TYR A 79 40.24 14.60 -16.86
N ASN A 80 41.37 14.34 -17.50
CA ASN A 80 42.28 13.25 -17.16
C ASN A 80 43.13 13.64 -15.94
N ALA A 81 43.46 12.60 -15.16
CA ALA A 81 44.66 12.41 -14.35
C ALA A 81 44.93 13.38 -13.19
N LEU A 82 44.87 12.83 -11.97
CA LEU A 82 46.01 12.80 -11.04
C LEU A 82 45.75 11.79 -9.92
N ALA A 83 46.42 10.64 -10.03
CA ALA A 83 46.61 9.72 -8.92
C ALA A 83 47.53 10.37 -7.88
N ARG A 84 47.17 10.29 -6.59
CA ARG A 84 48.10 10.15 -5.44
C ARG A 84 47.35 9.99 -4.11
N SER A 85 47.64 8.85 -3.47
CA SER A 85 47.75 8.61 -2.02
C SER A 85 46.51 8.69 -1.12
N PRO A 86 46.16 7.58 -0.42
CA PRO A 86 45.24 7.61 0.72
C PRO A 86 45.89 8.29 1.93
N GLN A 87 45.24 9.34 2.42
CA GLN A 87 45.53 10.01 3.67
C GLN A 87 45.16 9.12 4.86
N THR A 88 46.07 9.05 5.83
CA THR A 88 45.94 8.41 7.14
C THR A 88 44.83 9.04 8.00
N PRO A 89 44.08 8.26 8.80
CA PRO A 89 43.17 8.84 9.79
C PRO A 89 43.88 9.32 11.06
N SER A 90 43.51 10.55 11.39
CA SER A 90 43.74 11.38 12.57
C SER A 90 43.76 10.70 13.95
N ARG A 91 44.68 11.22 14.76
CA ARG A 91 45.09 10.86 16.12
C ARG A 91 44.13 11.50 17.14
N ARG A 92 43.53 10.69 18.03
CA ARG A 92 42.75 11.20 19.17
C ARG A 92 43.65 11.86 20.23
N LEU A 93 43.11 12.95 20.77
CA LEU A 93 43.65 13.88 21.76
C LEU A 93 44.00 13.22 23.10
N ALA A 94 45.17 13.59 23.64
CA ALA A 94 45.62 13.27 24.99
C ALA A 94 45.30 14.42 25.96
N ARG A 95 44.93 14.08 27.21
CA ARG A 95 44.86 15.00 28.35
C ARG A 95 46.17 14.96 29.17
N PRO A 96 46.53 16.04 29.88
CA PRO A 96 47.89 16.31 30.34
C PRO A 96 48.18 15.68 31.71
N TYR A 97 49.43 15.25 31.92
CA TYR A 97 49.96 14.93 33.24
C TYR A 97 51.16 15.83 33.57
N ILE A 98 51.15 16.28 34.82
CA ILE A 98 52.00 17.28 35.46
C ILE A 98 53.46 16.80 35.56
N ALA A 99 54.38 17.75 35.42
CA ALA A 99 55.82 17.58 35.39
C ALA A 99 56.42 17.02 36.70
N SER A 100 57.48 16.23 36.57
CA SER A 100 58.47 15.94 37.61
C SER A 100 59.89 16.21 37.04
N PRO A 101 60.85 16.67 37.85
CA PRO A 101 62.15 17.21 37.40
C PRO A 101 63.17 16.10 37.02
N PRO A 102 64.33 16.46 36.41
CA PRO A 102 65.00 15.61 35.45
C PRO A 102 65.87 14.53 36.11
N SER A 103 65.82 13.30 35.59
CA SER A 103 66.86 12.30 35.84
C SER A 103 67.70 12.08 34.57
N LYS A 104 69.01 12.02 34.81
CA LYS A 104 70.20 11.95 33.94
C LYS A 104 70.05 11.24 32.57
N PRO A 105 70.88 11.58 31.56
CA PRO A 105 70.75 11.03 30.21
C PRO A 105 70.98 9.51 30.20
N ALA A 106 69.93 8.76 29.90
CA ALA A 106 70.02 7.34 29.65
C ALA A 106 70.59 7.10 28.24
N LYS A 107 71.77 6.47 28.20
CA LYS A 107 72.49 6.05 27.00
C LYS A 107 71.55 5.38 25.99
N SER A 108 71.66 5.77 24.72
CA SER A 108 70.97 5.16 23.59
C SER A 108 71.17 3.63 23.59
N ARG A 109 70.13 2.88 23.99
CA ARG A 109 70.09 1.44 23.79
C ARG A 109 69.81 1.18 22.31
N LYS A 110 70.86 0.80 21.57
CA LYS A 110 70.72 0.19 20.24
C LYS A 110 69.71 -0.95 20.34
N VAL A 111 68.60 -0.87 19.62
CA VAL A 111 67.67 -1.99 19.46
C VAL A 111 68.44 -3.09 18.72
N PRO A 112 68.57 -4.31 19.25
CA PRO A 112 69.27 -5.38 18.55
C PRO A 112 68.46 -5.76 17.31
N ILE A 113 69.10 -5.76 16.15
CA ILE A 113 68.57 -6.39 14.94
C ILE A 113 68.50 -7.89 15.24
N LEU A 114 67.30 -8.47 15.18
CA LEU A 114 67.09 -9.91 15.38
C LEU A 114 67.87 -10.70 14.32
N ALA A 115 68.61 -11.74 14.74
CA ALA A 115 69.36 -12.63 13.84
C ALA A 115 68.43 -13.35 12.85
N ARG A 116 68.89 -13.60 11.62
CA ARG A 116 68.04 -14.06 10.49
C ARG A 116 67.51 -15.49 10.60
N SER A 117 68.16 -16.41 11.33
CA SER A 117 67.74 -17.82 11.42
C SER A 117 67.29 -18.23 12.83
N LEU A 118 66.31 -19.14 12.91
CA LEU A 118 65.75 -19.64 14.18
C LEU A 118 66.82 -20.32 15.06
N ARG A 119 67.67 -21.16 14.43
CA ARG A 119 68.80 -21.83 15.08
C ARG A 119 69.75 -20.86 15.77
N ALA A 120 70.19 -19.81 15.08
CA ALA A 120 71.10 -18.82 15.64
C ALA A 120 70.48 -18.06 16.83
N ARG A 121 69.15 -17.83 16.79
CA ARG A 121 68.41 -17.22 17.91
C ARG A 121 68.33 -18.14 19.12
N LEU A 122 68.12 -19.45 18.92
CA LEU A 122 68.16 -20.42 20.02
C LEU A 122 69.57 -20.60 20.59
N GLU A 123 70.61 -20.69 19.76
CA GLU A 123 72.01 -20.81 20.20
C GLU A 123 72.43 -19.62 21.07
N ALA A 124 71.94 -18.42 20.74
CA ALA A 124 72.12 -17.23 21.58
C ALA A 124 71.36 -17.32 22.92
N MET A 125 70.17 -17.93 22.93
CA MET A 125 69.36 -18.13 24.15
C MET A 125 69.92 -19.22 25.06
N ALA A 126 70.44 -20.32 24.51
CA ALA A 126 70.93 -21.49 25.24
C ALA A 126 72.09 -21.18 26.19
N ARG A 127 72.79 -20.06 25.99
CA ARG A 127 73.82 -19.57 26.92
C ARG A 127 73.28 -19.19 28.30
N ARG A 128 71.99 -18.86 28.41
CA ARG A 128 71.36 -18.34 29.64
C ARG A 128 70.02 -19.01 29.98
N ASP A 129 69.42 -19.70 29.02
CA ASP A 129 68.16 -20.40 29.18
C ASP A 129 68.37 -21.92 29.09
N PRO A 130 68.25 -22.65 30.21
CA PRO A 130 68.45 -24.09 30.23
C PRO A 130 67.46 -24.85 29.34
N VAL A 131 66.26 -24.32 29.10
CA VAL A 131 65.28 -24.94 28.19
C VAL A 131 65.72 -24.82 26.73
N ALA A 132 66.30 -23.67 26.35
CA ALA A 132 66.82 -23.48 25.00
C ALA A 132 68.00 -24.42 24.72
N LYS A 133 68.85 -24.67 25.72
CA LYS A 133 69.96 -25.63 25.64
C LYS A 133 69.47 -27.07 25.42
N VAL A 134 68.51 -27.51 26.24
CA VAL A 134 67.92 -28.86 26.12
C VAL A 134 67.22 -29.05 24.77
N LEU A 135 66.49 -28.04 24.29
CA LEU A 135 65.81 -28.11 22.99
C LEU A 135 66.77 -28.13 21.79
N LEU A 136 67.88 -27.40 21.85
CA LEU A 136 68.94 -27.47 20.84
C LEU A 136 69.61 -28.85 20.81
N GLU A 137 69.90 -29.41 21.98
CA GLU A 137 70.50 -30.75 22.10
C GLU A 137 69.53 -31.83 21.58
N ALA A 138 68.23 -31.72 21.90
CA ALA A 138 67.20 -32.63 21.41
C ALA A 138 67.03 -32.55 19.89
N GLY A 139 66.99 -31.34 19.31
CA GLY A 139 66.85 -31.14 17.86
C GLY A 139 68.12 -31.44 17.05
N SER A 140 69.27 -31.66 17.71
CA SER A 140 70.54 -32.03 17.05
C SER A 140 70.72 -33.54 16.90
N ARG A 141 69.88 -34.36 17.55
CA ARG A 141 69.82 -35.81 17.35
C ARG A 141 69.07 -36.05 16.04
N GLY A 142 69.74 -36.62 15.03
CA GLY A 142 69.19 -36.76 13.68
C GLY A 142 67.82 -37.43 13.64
N SER A 143 66.99 -37.01 12.67
CA SER A 143 65.63 -37.50 12.42
C SER A 143 65.55 -39.03 12.38
N ALA A 144 65.11 -39.65 13.48
CA ALA A 144 64.68 -41.04 13.52
C ALA A 144 63.33 -41.19 12.77
N PRO A 145 63.01 -42.36 12.19
CA PRO A 145 61.76 -42.56 11.45
C PRO A 145 60.52 -42.30 12.31
N ARG A 146 59.49 -41.68 11.70
CA ARG A 146 58.19 -41.41 12.32
C ARG A 146 57.49 -42.74 12.66
N GLN A 147 57.65 -43.22 13.89
CA GLN A 147 56.88 -44.33 14.46
C GLN A 147 56.10 -43.82 15.68
N ASP A 148 54.83 -44.18 15.76
CA ASP A 148 54.01 -43.93 16.95
C ASP A 148 54.52 -44.82 18.10
N VAL A 149 55.06 -44.19 19.14
CA VAL A 149 55.50 -44.89 20.34
C VAL A 149 54.29 -45.01 21.27
N VAL A 150 53.81 -46.23 21.49
CA VAL A 150 52.85 -46.53 22.56
C VAL A 150 53.61 -46.46 23.88
N VAL A 151 53.27 -45.48 24.71
CA VAL A 151 53.88 -45.30 26.04
C VAL A 151 53.01 -46.05 27.05
N ASP A 152 53.53 -47.14 27.61
CA ASP A 152 52.93 -47.80 28.78
C ASP A 152 53.08 -46.88 30.01
N LEU A 153 51.98 -46.68 30.74
CA LEU A 153 51.80 -45.64 31.76
C LEU A 153 52.33 -46.02 33.16
N GLU A 154 53.29 -46.94 33.26
CA GLU A 154 53.87 -47.35 34.54
C GLU A 154 55.37 -47.01 34.62
N GLU A 155 55.68 -45.72 34.69
CA GLU A 155 56.98 -45.24 35.19
C GLU A 155 56.76 -44.06 36.14
N GLU A 156 57.10 -44.24 37.42
CA GLU A 156 57.09 -43.18 38.43
C GLU A 156 58.13 -42.11 38.09
N VAL A 157 57.67 -40.98 37.56
CA VAL A 157 58.50 -39.82 37.27
C VAL A 157 58.91 -39.13 38.57
N SER A 158 60.20 -39.23 38.91
CA SER A 158 60.85 -38.48 40.00
C SER A 158 60.62 -36.97 39.86
N ALA A 159 59.77 -36.41 40.74
CA ALA A 159 59.40 -35.01 40.76
C ALA A 159 60.54 -34.12 41.28
N LYS A 160 61.44 -33.68 40.39
CA LYS A 160 62.29 -32.50 40.66
C LYS A 160 61.48 -31.23 40.38
N PRO A 161 61.45 -30.24 41.30
CA PRO A 161 60.70 -29.01 41.12
C PRO A 161 61.27 -28.20 39.94
N PRO A 162 60.45 -27.37 39.26
CA PRO A 162 60.81 -26.82 37.97
C PRO A 162 61.99 -25.85 38.11
N VAL A 163 62.92 -25.99 37.17
CA VAL A 163 63.98 -25.04 36.86
C VAL A 163 63.44 -23.61 36.96
N ARG A 164 64.13 -22.76 37.75
CA ARG A 164 63.77 -21.36 38.03
C ARG A 164 63.23 -20.68 36.77
N ARG A 165 61.97 -20.24 36.78
CA ARG A 165 61.29 -19.67 35.59
C ARG A 165 62.07 -18.45 35.08
N VAL A 166 62.85 -18.64 34.02
CA VAL A 166 63.51 -17.54 33.31
C VAL A 166 62.42 -16.71 32.63
N TYR A 167 62.43 -15.39 32.87
CA TYR A 167 61.54 -14.48 32.14
C TYR A 167 61.93 -14.48 30.66
N ARG A 168 60.98 -14.81 29.78
CA ARG A 168 61.17 -14.81 28.32
C ARG A 168 60.31 -13.73 27.69
N ALA A 169 60.89 -12.95 26.79
CA ALA A 169 60.13 -12.05 25.92
C ALA A 169 59.21 -12.87 24.99
N ARG A 170 58.14 -12.24 24.46
CA ARG A 170 57.15 -12.92 23.58
C ARG A 170 57.81 -13.62 22.39
N GLN A 171 58.74 -12.96 21.70
CA GLN A 171 59.46 -13.54 20.56
C GLN A 171 60.32 -14.75 20.95
N GLN A 172 60.98 -14.69 22.10
CA GLN A 172 61.81 -15.79 22.60
C GLN A 172 60.96 -17.03 22.93
N LYS A 173 59.74 -16.83 23.44
CA LYS A 173 58.78 -17.92 23.64
C LYS A 173 58.35 -18.55 22.32
N LEU A 174 58.08 -17.73 21.30
CA LEU A 174 57.73 -18.21 19.95
C LEU A 174 58.89 -18.96 19.30
N ASP A 175 60.12 -18.48 19.46
CA ASP A 175 61.31 -19.10 18.87
C ASP A 175 61.55 -20.50 19.46
N LEU A 176 61.47 -20.63 20.80
CA LEU A 176 61.54 -21.94 21.46
C LEU A 176 60.41 -22.87 21.02
N PHE A 177 59.20 -22.32 20.89
CA PHE A 177 58.03 -23.08 20.50
C PHE A 177 58.13 -23.62 19.07
N PHE A 178 58.50 -22.80 18.09
CA PHE A 178 58.66 -23.24 16.71
C PHE A 178 59.82 -24.22 16.55
N TRP A 179 60.91 -24.04 17.31
CA TRP A 179 62.01 -25.01 17.32
C TRP A 179 61.59 -26.36 17.88
N PHE A 180 60.89 -26.36 19.03
CA PHE A 180 60.35 -27.58 19.61
C PHE A 180 59.38 -28.28 18.64
N LEU A 181 58.50 -27.51 18.00
CA LEU A 181 57.53 -28.03 17.06
C LEU A 181 58.19 -28.70 15.85
N GLU A 182 59.15 -28.03 15.22
CA GLU A 182 59.80 -28.50 14.00
C GLU A 182 60.85 -29.59 14.25
N HIS A 183 61.71 -29.43 15.27
CA HIS A 183 62.90 -30.25 15.45
C HIS A 183 62.77 -31.32 16.54
N VAL A 184 61.76 -31.22 17.42
CA VAL A 184 61.52 -32.23 18.47
C VAL A 184 60.27 -33.04 18.17
N LEU A 185 59.16 -32.38 17.82
CA LEU A 185 57.91 -33.07 17.47
C LEU A 185 57.82 -33.47 15.99
N GLY A 186 58.62 -32.86 15.12
CA GLY A 186 58.55 -33.10 13.67
C GLY A 186 57.22 -32.68 13.05
N TRP A 187 56.52 -31.72 13.68
CA TRP A 187 55.22 -31.19 13.25
C TRP A 187 55.38 -29.82 12.59
N THR A 188 54.49 -29.54 11.66
CA THR A 188 54.24 -28.19 11.16
C THR A 188 53.27 -27.45 12.08
N TYR A 189 53.23 -26.11 11.97
CA TYR A 189 52.23 -25.32 12.69
C TYR A 189 50.79 -25.68 12.30
N GLY A 190 50.56 -26.12 11.05
CA GLY A 190 49.27 -26.62 10.59
C GLY A 190 48.87 -27.95 11.25
N GLU A 191 49.80 -28.91 11.33
CA GLU A 191 49.58 -30.20 12.01
C GLU A 191 49.25 -30.01 13.49
N LEU A 192 49.99 -29.13 14.18
CA LEU A 192 49.66 -28.76 15.56
C LEU A 192 48.22 -28.25 15.69
N LEU A 193 47.83 -27.26 14.88
CA LEU A 193 46.49 -26.68 14.95
C LEU A 193 45.43 -27.74 14.65
N TYR A 194 45.65 -28.57 13.65
CA TYR A 194 44.75 -29.63 13.25
C TYR A 194 44.56 -30.70 14.35
N TYR A 195 45.65 -31.27 14.88
CA TYR A 195 45.58 -32.30 15.92
C TYR A 195 45.15 -31.74 17.28
N SER A 196 45.45 -30.47 17.57
CA SER A 196 44.94 -29.82 18.78
C SER A 196 43.42 -29.67 18.78
N GLY A 197 42.82 -29.47 17.59
CA GLY A 197 41.37 -29.27 17.41
C GLY A 197 40.56 -30.53 17.07
N ARG A 198 41.19 -31.61 16.58
CA ARG A 198 40.49 -32.84 16.12
C ARG A 198 39.94 -33.73 17.24
N GLY A 199 40.40 -33.57 18.48
CA GLY A 199 39.99 -34.38 19.64
C GLY A 199 38.67 -33.95 20.29
N THR A 200 37.55 -33.98 19.55
CA THR A 200 36.25 -33.53 20.06
C THR A 200 35.35 -34.68 20.49
N GLY A 201 35.45 -35.09 21.76
CA GLY A 201 34.53 -36.00 22.45
C GLY A 201 34.97 -36.28 23.90
N LYS A 202 34.03 -36.50 24.84
CA LYS A 202 34.35 -36.99 26.19
C LYS A 202 35.09 -38.33 26.05
N GLY A 203 36.35 -38.39 26.49
CA GLY A 203 37.19 -39.60 26.43
C GLY A 203 38.11 -39.74 25.21
N MET A 204 38.14 -38.79 24.27
CA MET A 204 39.02 -38.85 23.08
C MET A 204 40.24 -37.91 23.14
N ALA A 205 40.33 -37.05 24.15
CA ALA A 205 41.43 -36.12 24.36
C ALA A 205 41.84 -36.16 25.84
N SER A 206 43.11 -35.84 26.13
CA SER A 206 43.56 -35.68 27.52
C SER A 206 42.76 -34.56 28.22
N ASP A 207 42.52 -34.70 29.54
CA ASP A 207 41.82 -33.67 30.34
C ASP A 207 42.47 -32.29 30.20
N THR A 208 43.80 -32.26 30.07
CA THR A 208 44.56 -31.04 29.85
C THR A 208 44.22 -30.39 28.51
N GLN A 209 44.18 -31.17 27.42
CA GLN A 209 43.79 -30.67 26.10
C GLN A 209 42.35 -30.17 26.11
N TYR A 210 41.41 -30.95 26.66
CA TYR A 210 40.00 -30.57 26.76
C TYR A 210 39.82 -29.24 27.50
N HIS A 211 40.39 -29.10 28.70
CA HIS A 211 40.26 -27.87 29.48
C HIS A 211 40.92 -26.66 28.83
N LYS A 212 42.05 -26.82 28.15
CA LYS A 212 42.75 -25.69 27.49
C LYS A 212 42.03 -25.24 26.22
N VAL A 213 41.61 -26.18 25.37
CA VAL A 213 40.95 -25.89 24.09
C VAL A 213 39.51 -25.41 24.31
N SER A 214 38.75 -26.05 25.21
CA SER A 214 37.37 -25.66 25.54
C SER A 214 37.30 -24.23 26.09
N ARG A 215 38.21 -23.87 27.01
CA ARG A 215 38.28 -22.51 27.57
C ARG A 215 38.69 -21.44 26.54
N PHE A 216 39.49 -21.82 25.54
CA PHE A 216 39.86 -20.92 24.44
C PHE A 216 38.66 -20.69 23.50
N PHE A 217 37.95 -21.75 23.11
CA PHE A 217 36.77 -21.63 22.25
C PHE A 217 35.58 -20.96 22.94
N SER A 218 35.45 -21.08 24.27
CA SER A 218 34.42 -20.38 25.03
C SER A 218 34.72 -18.89 25.26
N GLY A 219 35.93 -18.42 24.93
CA GLY A 219 36.33 -17.01 25.10
C GLY A 219 36.43 -16.53 26.55
N GLN A 220 36.44 -17.43 27.54
CA GLN A 220 36.28 -17.09 28.96
C GLN A 220 37.55 -16.55 29.66
N LEU A 221 38.75 -16.77 29.10
CA LEU A 221 40.00 -16.49 29.81
C LEU A 221 40.71 -15.18 29.41
N ASP A 222 40.54 -14.70 28.19
CA ASP A 222 41.31 -13.56 27.68
C ASP A 222 40.58 -12.81 26.56
N ILE A 223 40.14 -11.59 26.83
CA ILE A 223 39.54 -10.68 25.84
C ILE A 223 40.55 -10.31 24.75
N GLU A 224 41.86 -10.32 25.09
CA GLU A 224 42.93 -9.95 24.16
C GLU A 224 43.21 -11.04 23.11
N TYR A 225 43.02 -12.32 23.44
CA TYR A 225 43.41 -13.49 22.62
C TYR A 225 42.22 -14.39 22.25
N CYS A 226 41.02 -13.84 22.13
CA CYS A 226 39.84 -14.61 21.75
C CYS A 226 39.92 -15.09 20.28
N PRO A 227 39.19 -16.19 19.93
CA PRO A 227 39.21 -16.74 18.58
C PRO A 227 38.91 -15.72 17.48
N SER A 228 37.98 -14.77 17.71
CA SER A 228 37.60 -13.75 16.72
C SER A 228 38.75 -12.80 16.35
N ARG A 229 39.58 -12.39 17.32
CA ARG A 229 40.77 -11.57 17.06
C ARG A 229 41.84 -12.35 16.32
N ILE A 230 41.99 -13.64 16.60
CA ILE A 230 42.93 -14.50 15.88
C ILE A 230 42.49 -14.66 14.42
N LEU A 231 41.18 -14.84 14.17
CA LEU A 231 40.63 -14.86 12.82
C LEU A 231 40.84 -13.52 12.09
N GLU A 232 40.61 -12.39 12.76
CA GLU A 232 40.88 -11.05 12.22
C GLU A 232 42.37 -10.87 11.88
N MET A 233 43.26 -11.35 12.75
CA MET A 233 44.70 -11.39 12.48
C MET A 233 45.02 -12.26 11.27
N TRP A 234 44.51 -13.49 11.19
CA TRP A 234 44.74 -14.38 10.05
C TRP A 234 44.26 -13.77 8.74
N PHE A 235 43.10 -13.10 8.76
CA PHE A 235 42.55 -12.42 7.60
C PHE A 235 43.39 -11.22 7.16
N SER A 236 43.85 -10.38 8.10
CA SER A 236 44.64 -9.17 7.81
C SER A 236 46.14 -9.40 7.66
N HIS A 237 46.65 -10.59 8.01
CA HIS A 237 48.08 -10.87 8.01
C HIS A 237 48.70 -10.78 6.61
N ALA A 238 49.89 -10.19 6.51
CA ALA A 238 50.61 -10.06 5.24
C ALA A 238 50.99 -11.41 4.62
N TYR A 239 51.31 -12.41 5.45
CA TYR A 239 51.66 -13.77 4.99
C TYR A 239 50.47 -14.60 4.49
N GLY A 240 49.24 -14.16 4.75
CA GLY A 240 48.02 -14.77 4.20
C GLY A 240 47.56 -14.12 2.90
N ALA A 241 48.30 -13.14 2.37
CA ALA A 241 48.01 -12.43 1.13
C ALA A 241 48.63 -13.15 -0.08
N GLY A 242 48.39 -14.46 -0.23
CA GLY A 242 48.78 -15.16 -1.46
C GLY A 242 48.11 -14.51 -2.69
N CYS A 243 48.61 -14.82 -3.89
CA CYS A 243 47.91 -14.52 -5.15
C CYS A 243 46.59 -15.31 -5.21
N SER A 244 45.60 -14.93 -4.42
CA SER A 244 44.24 -15.43 -4.56
C SER A 244 43.67 -14.79 -5.83
N ASP A 245 43.15 -15.60 -6.75
CA ASP A 245 42.24 -15.09 -7.78
C ASP A 245 41.12 -14.32 -7.04
N PRO A 246 40.88 -13.04 -7.37
CA PRO A 246 39.77 -12.27 -6.79
C PRO A 246 38.44 -13.03 -6.82
N ASN A 247 38.24 -13.93 -7.79
CA ASN A 247 37.05 -14.76 -7.92
C ASN A 247 36.88 -15.81 -6.82
N HIS A 248 37.93 -16.14 -6.05
CA HIS A 248 37.87 -17.10 -4.94
C HIS A 248 37.55 -16.46 -3.57
N LEU A 249 37.46 -15.13 -3.49
CA LEU A 249 37.03 -14.44 -2.27
C LEU A 249 35.51 -14.46 -2.17
N TYR A 250 34.98 -14.88 -1.01
CA TYR A 250 33.54 -15.01 -0.77
C TYR A 250 32.81 -15.96 -1.74
N ALA A 251 33.48 -17.00 -2.23
CA ALA A 251 32.90 -17.93 -3.18
C ALA A 251 32.01 -18.99 -2.47
N LEU A 252 30.90 -19.35 -3.11
CA LEU A 252 30.03 -20.43 -2.66
C LEU A 252 30.55 -21.81 -3.11
N GLU A 253 31.33 -21.85 -4.17
CA GLU A 253 31.98 -23.04 -4.72
C GLU A 253 33.39 -22.69 -5.22
N PRO A 254 34.40 -23.59 -5.10
CA PRO A 254 34.38 -24.90 -4.46
C PRO A 254 34.32 -24.82 -2.92
N LYS A 255 34.22 -25.97 -2.24
CA LYS A 255 34.15 -26.02 -0.76
C LYS A 255 35.36 -25.34 -0.15
N TYR A 256 35.14 -24.52 0.88
CA TYR A 256 36.20 -23.72 1.51
C TYR A 256 37.38 -24.55 2.05
N THR A 257 37.20 -25.84 2.31
CA THR A 257 38.25 -26.77 2.77
C THR A 257 39.26 -27.14 1.69
N ASP A 258 38.88 -26.96 0.43
CA ASP A 258 39.70 -27.36 -0.72
C ASP A 258 40.57 -26.18 -1.22
N MET A 259 40.30 -24.98 -0.68
CA MET A 259 41.06 -23.77 -0.93
C MET A 259 42.35 -23.80 -0.10
N ARG A 260 43.49 -23.56 -0.76
CA ARG A 260 44.79 -23.52 -0.09
C ARG A 260 45.12 -22.15 0.50
N ASP A 261 44.60 -21.09 -0.10
CA ASP A 261 44.84 -19.72 0.34
C ASP A 261 43.99 -19.38 1.57
N MET A 262 44.62 -18.80 2.60
CA MET A 262 43.97 -18.55 3.88
C MET A 262 42.81 -17.55 3.77
N ARG A 263 42.99 -16.47 3.00
CA ARG A 263 41.96 -15.43 2.86
C ARG A 263 40.78 -15.92 2.05
N ALA A 264 41.03 -16.63 0.95
CA ALA A 264 40.00 -17.29 0.15
C ALA A 264 39.21 -18.30 0.98
N SER A 265 39.90 -19.17 1.72
CA SER A 265 39.27 -20.20 2.56
C SER A 265 38.40 -19.58 3.67
N LEU A 266 38.90 -18.56 4.36
CA LEU A 266 38.14 -17.91 5.44
C LEU A 266 36.91 -17.16 4.93
N THR A 267 37.04 -16.43 3.82
CA THR A 267 35.92 -15.65 3.25
C THR A 267 34.86 -16.56 2.62
N SER A 268 35.29 -17.62 1.94
CA SER A 268 34.40 -18.63 1.37
C SER A 268 33.73 -19.48 2.46
N PHE A 269 34.43 -19.78 3.57
CA PHE A 269 33.80 -20.38 4.75
C PHE A 269 32.65 -19.52 5.27
N ALA A 270 32.88 -18.22 5.45
CA ALA A 270 31.86 -17.29 5.92
C ALA A 270 30.69 -17.20 4.94
N ALA A 271 30.96 -17.10 3.63
CA ALA A 271 29.92 -17.06 2.60
C ALA A 271 29.08 -18.35 2.57
N GLN A 272 29.72 -19.53 2.60
CA GLN A 272 29.05 -20.83 2.59
C GLN A 272 28.25 -21.07 3.88
N ALA A 273 28.77 -20.67 5.05
CA ALA A 273 28.04 -20.78 6.32
C ALA A 273 26.80 -19.87 6.34
N VAL A 274 26.91 -18.64 5.83
CA VAL A 274 25.77 -17.73 5.66
C VAL A 274 24.76 -18.31 4.69
N ALA A 275 25.18 -18.84 3.54
CA ALA A 275 24.28 -19.45 2.57
C ALA A 275 23.48 -20.62 3.17
N GLN A 276 24.14 -21.52 3.92
CA GLN A 276 23.45 -22.62 4.62
C GLN A 276 22.43 -22.12 5.64
N GLN A 277 22.75 -21.04 6.37
CA GLN A 277 21.81 -20.46 7.33
C GLN A 277 20.61 -19.81 6.62
N LEU A 278 20.84 -19.10 5.50
CA LEU A 278 19.78 -18.50 4.68
C LEU A 278 18.83 -19.56 4.12
N GLU A 279 19.35 -20.69 3.66
CA GLU A 279 18.54 -21.81 3.18
C GLU A 279 17.68 -22.39 4.30
N ARG A 280 18.25 -22.62 5.49
CA ARG A 280 17.49 -23.09 6.66
C ARG A 280 16.36 -22.13 7.06
N GLU A 281 16.66 -20.84 7.11
CA GLU A 281 15.67 -19.80 7.39
C GLU A 281 14.56 -19.78 6.33
N ALA A 282 14.90 -19.98 5.05
CA ALA A 282 13.92 -20.09 3.97
C ALA A 282 12.98 -21.29 4.13
N GLU A 283 13.53 -22.47 4.44
CA GLU A 283 12.72 -23.68 4.69
C GLU A 283 11.80 -23.54 5.90
N VAL A 284 12.20 -22.73 6.90
CA VAL A 284 11.30 -22.37 8.00
C VAL A 284 10.23 -21.42 7.51
N ALA A 285 10.58 -20.34 6.82
CA ALA A 285 9.64 -19.29 6.40
C ALA A 285 8.50 -19.82 5.50
N ILE A 286 8.75 -20.78 4.61
CA ILE A 286 7.74 -21.34 3.69
C ILE A 286 6.77 -22.33 4.35
N ARG A 287 6.93 -22.65 5.65
CA ARG A 287 6.03 -23.57 6.34
C ARG A 287 4.61 -22.97 6.39
N PRO A 288 3.55 -23.76 6.15
CA PRO A 288 2.17 -23.25 6.16
C PRO A 288 1.71 -22.58 7.45
N GLU A 289 2.38 -22.87 8.57
CA GLU A 289 2.08 -22.32 9.90
C GLU A 289 2.57 -20.88 10.09
N ASN A 290 3.48 -20.41 9.23
CA ASN A 290 4.16 -19.12 9.38
C ASN A 290 3.47 -17.98 8.59
N GLY A 291 2.22 -18.18 8.16
CA GLY A 291 1.34 -17.12 7.66
C GLY A 291 1.67 -16.53 6.28
N LEU A 292 2.71 -17.02 5.60
CA LEU A 292 3.04 -16.63 4.21
C LEU A 292 2.27 -17.43 3.16
N CYS A 293 1.62 -18.52 3.59
CA CYS A 293 0.98 -19.48 2.70
C CYS A 293 -0.53 -19.37 2.75
N VAL A 294 -1.15 -19.20 1.59
CA VAL A 294 -2.61 -19.30 1.44
C VAL A 294 -2.98 -20.42 0.49
N THR A 295 -4.10 -21.07 0.80
CA THR A 295 -4.60 -22.24 0.08
C THR A 295 -5.90 -21.90 -0.66
N LEU A 296 -6.06 -22.49 -1.84
CA LEU A 296 -7.23 -22.32 -2.70
C LEU A 296 -8.13 -23.57 -2.76
N GLY A 297 -7.68 -24.68 -2.19
CA GLY A 297 -8.37 -25.97 -2.27
C GLY A 297 -9.35 -26.20 -1.13
N GLU A 298 -10.50 -26.82 -1.44
CA GLU A 298 -11.55 -27.19 -0.48
C GLU A 298 -11.08 -28.09 0.66
N ARG A 299 -10.10 -28.96 0.41
CA ARG A 299 -9.58 -29.90 1.43
C ARG A 299 -8.67 -29.24 2.47
N SER A 300 -8.39 -27.95 2.34
CA SER A 300 -7.50 -27.20 3.22
C SER A 300 -8.24 -26.75 4.48
N LYS A 301 -7.51 -26.61 5.60
CA LYS A 301 -8.06 -26.06 6.85
C LYS A 301 -8.68 -24.68 6.58
N ALA A 302 -9.84 -24.39 7.17
CA ALA A 302 -10.53 -23.12 6.97
C ALA A 302 -9.65 -21.90 7.28
N SER A 303 -8.79 -21.99 8.30
CA SER A 303 -7.83 -20.95 8.69
C SER A 303 -6.71 -20.65 7.69
N GLN A 304 -6.56 -21.47 6.65
CA GLN A 304 -5.55 -21.29 5.59
C GLN A 304 -6.16 -20.90 4.25
N ARG A 305 -7.49 -20.74 4.17
CA ARG A 305 -8.17 -20.32 2.95
C ARG A 305 -8.06 -18.80 2.83
N ILE A 306 -7.80 -18.32 1.63
CA ILE A 306 -7.71 -16.88 1.37
C ILE A 306 -9.08 -16.21 1.57
N GLN A 307 -9.11 -15.11 2.32
CA GLN A 307 -10.29 -14.27 2.53
C GLN A 307 -9.95 -12.80 2.26
N TRP A 308 -10.96 -11.94 2.09
CA TRP A 308 -10.73 -10.50 1.86
C TRP A 308 -9.91 -9.82 2.98
N PRO A 309 -10.09 -10.13 4.28
CA PRO A 309 -9.23 -9.58 5.33
C PRO A 309 -7.73 -9.91 5.19
N ASP A 310 -7.37 -10.91 4.38
CA ASP A 310 -5.97 -11.24 4.09
C ASP A 310 -5.33 -10.31 3.05
N ILE A 311 -6.14 -9.68 2.21
CA ILE A 311 -5.72 -8.87 1.06
C ILE A 311 -6.17 -7.42 1.24
N GLY A 312 -5.23 -6.50 1.44
CA GLY A 312 -5.51 -5.08 1.56
C GLY A 312 -4.27 -4.25 1.89
N ALA A 313 -4.50 -3.05 2.41
CA ALA A 313 -3.41 -2.11 2.72
C ALA A 313 -2.37 -2.68 3.72
N GLY A 314 -2.81 -3.55 4.64
CA GLY A 314 -1.96 -4.18 5.65
C GLY A 314 -1.18 -5.42 5.17
N THR A 315 -1.45 -5.97 3.99
CA THR A 315 -0.87 -7.26 3.54
C THR A 315 0.65 -7.21 3.46
N VAL A 316 1.22 -6.13 2.89
CA VAL A 316 2.68 -5.97 2.77
C VAL A 316 3.35 -5.91 4.16
N GLN A 317 2.74 -5.22 5.11
CA GLN A 317 3.25 -5.12 6.47
C GLN A 317 3.22 -6.48 7.18
N ARG A 318 2.11 -7.22 7.08
CA ARG A 318 1.97 -8.56 7.66
C ARG A 318 3.03 -9.52 7.12
N VAL A 319 3.24 -9.52 5.80
CA VAL A 319 4.26 -10.35 5.14
C VAL A 319 5.67 -9.94 5.59
N ARG A 320 5.93 -8.64 5.76
CA ARG A 320 7.19 -8.15 6.30
C ARG A 320 7.46 -8.69 7.69
N GLU A 321 6.50 -8.59 8.61
CA GLU A 321 6.66 -9.05 9.99
C GLU A 321 7.01 -10.55 10.05
N GLN A 322 6.39 -11.37 9.18
CA GLN A 322 6.74 -12.79 9.07
C GLN A 322 8.15 -13.01 8.50
N ILE A 323 8.55 -12.25 7.48
CA ILE A 323 9.90 -12.33 6.90
C ILE A 323 10.96 -11.90 7.93
N GLU A 324 10.73 -10.82 8.67
CA GLU A 324 11.66 -10.36 9.71
C GLU A 324 11.83 -11.39 10.83
N ARG A 325 10.76 -12.10 11.17
CA ARG A 325 10.76 -13.14 12.20
C ARG A 325 11.47 -14.41 11.77
N HIS A 326 11.21 -14.88 10.54
CA HIS A 326 11.65 -16.19 10.07
C HIS A 326 12.91 -16.15 9.20
N GLN A 327 13.25 -14.99 8.63
CA GLN A 327 14.46 -14.78 7.82
C GLN A 327 15.24 -13.51 8.22
N PRO A 328 15.63 -13.36 9.50
CA PRO A 328 16.28 -12.16 9.99
C PRO A 328 17.61 -11.88 9.25
N LEU A 329 18.34 -12.92 8.86
CA LEU A 329 19.63 -12.76 8.17
C LEU A 329 19.43 -12.25 6.75
N LEU A 330 18.50 -12.86 5.99
CA LEU A 330 18.18 -12.42 4.63
C LEU A 330 17.63 -11.00 4.62
N TRP A 331 16.72 -10.69 5.55
CA TRP A 331 16.17 -9.35 5.73
C TRP A 331 17.28 -8.33 5.97
N GLY A 332 18.19 -8.62 6.91
CA GLY A 332 19.32 -7.75 7.22
C GLY A 332 20.23 -7.48 6.01
N ILE A 333 20.50 -8.51 5.21
CA ILE A 333 21.33 -8.40 3.99
C ILE A 333 20.61 -7.59 2.91
N VAL A 334 19.39 -7.97 2.52
CA VAL A 334 18.63 -7.30 1.45
C VAL A 334 18.34 -5.85 1.82
N ARG A 335 18.01 -5.56 3.09
CA ARG A 335 17.83 -4.20 3.59
C ARG A 335 19.12 -3.39 3.46
N ARG A 336 20.28 -3.93 3.84
CA ARG A 336 21.57 -3.25 3.70
C ARG A 336 21.93 -2.98 2.24
N VAL A 337 21.73 -3.95 1.35
CA VAL A 337 21.95 -3.80 -0.10
C VAL A 337 21.03 -2.74 -0.70
N SER A 338 19.78 -2.68 -0.25
CA SER A 338 18.76 -1.74 -0.73
C SER A 338 18.88 -0.33 -0.13
N THR A 339 19.66 -0.18 0.94
CA THR A 339 19.84 1.10 1.67
C THR A 339 21.07 1.84 1.16
N ARG A 340 20.90 3.11 0.78
CA ARG A 340 22.03 4.03 0.53
C ARG A 340 22.42 4.76 1.82
N LYS A 341 23.66 5.25 1.90
CA LYS A 341 24.08 6.17 2.97
C LYS A 341 23.06 7.30 3.14
N ALA A 342 22.66 7.55 4.38
CA ALA A 342 21.64 8.56 4.70
C ALA A 342 22.07 9.92 4.16
N ARG A 343 21.16 10.59 3.43
CA ARG A 343 21.37 11.99 3.03
C ARG A 343 20.85 12.87 4.17
N SER A 344 21.75 13.62 4.78
CA SER A 344 21.38 14.70 5.71
C SER A 344 21.42 16.02 4.94
N ARG A 345 20.35 16.80 5.06
CA ARG A 345 20.33 18.23 4.72
C ARG A 345 19.98 18.96 6.02
N GLU A 346 20.79 19.93 6.40
CA GLU A 346 20.54 20.79 7.57
C GLU A 346 20.29 19.99 8.89
N GLY A 347 21.02 18.88 9.09
CA GLY A 347 20.89 18.06 10.31
C GLY A 347 19.65 17.13 10.33
N LEU A 348 18.73 17.26 9.39
CA LEU A 348 17.58 16.38 9.25
C LEU A 348 17.89 15.22 8.30
N VAL A 349 17.68 13.99 8.78
CA VAL A 349 17.82 12.77 7.96
C VAL A 349 16.63 12.68 7.02
N THR A 350 16.87 12.77 5.71
CA THR A 350 15.80 12.69 4.73
C THR A 350 15.27 11.25 4.63
N VAL A 351 14.03 11.01 5.09
CA VAL A 351 13.35 9.72 4.92
C VAL A 351 12.84 9.57 3.49
N ARG A 352 13.10 8.41 2.88
CA ARG A 352 12.72 8.12 1.50
C ARG A 352 11.22 7.82 1.42
N LYS A 353 10.42 8.78 0.92
CA LYS A 353 8.97 8.61 0.69
C LYS A 353 8.66 7.72 -0.53
N ARG A 354 9.43 7.83 -1.62
CA ARG A 354 9.24 7.03 -2.85
C ARG A 354 10.06 5.76 -2.83
N ARG A 355 9.41 4.59 -2.97
CA ARG A 355 10.02 3.25 -2.86
C ARG A 355 10.69 3.02 -1.50
N PRO A 356 9.90 2.89 -0.41
CA PRO A 356 10.41 2.54 0.91
C PRO A 356 11.27 1.29 0.84
N VAL A 357 12.42 1.28 1.53
CA VAL A 357 13.38 0.17 1.47
C VAL A 357 12.74 -1.11 1.98
N GLU A 358 11.93 -0.98 3.01
CA GLU A 358 11.22 -2.06 3.66
C GLU A 358 10.28 -2.76 2.68
N ASN A 359 9.48 -2.01 1.91
CA ASN A 359 8.58 -2.58 0.90
C ASN A 359 9.35 -3.29 -0.23
N VAL A 360 10.47 -2.70 -0.67
CA VAL A 360 11.31 -3.30 -1.72
C VAL A 360 11.91 -4.62 -1.22
N ALA A 361 12.46 -4.63 -0.01
CA ALA A 361 13.03 -5.83 0.59
C ALA A 361 11.97 -6.91 0.79
N THR A 362 10.78 -6.55 1.30
CA THR A 362 9.66 -7.48 1.47
C THR A 362 9.27 -8.12 0.15
N ASN A 363 9.14 -7.33 -0.91
CA ASN A 363 8.78 -7.85 -2.24
C ASN A 363 9.85 -8.82 -2.77
N VAL A 364 11.12 -8.42 -2.75
CA VAL A 364 12.24 -9.24 -3.26
C VAL A 364 12.30 -10.58 -2.52
N ILE A 365 12.23 -10.56 -1.19
CA ILE A 365 12.30 -11.77 -0.37
C ILE A 365 11.05 -12.63 -0.60
N SER A 366 9.86 -12.04 -0.69
CA SER A 366 8.63 -12.79 -0.99
C SER A 366 8.71 -13.48 -2.34
N THR A 367 9.25 -12.84 -3.39
CA THR A 367 9.47 -13.46 -4.69
C THR A 367 10.44 -14.65 -4.59
N MET A 368 11.54 -14.51 -3.83
CA MET A 368 12.48 -15.60 -3.58
C MET A 368 11.82 -16.78 -2.86
N LEU A 369 11.01 -16.51 -1.82
CA LEU A 369 10.28 -17.54 -1.08
C LEU A 369 9.24 -18.24 -1.96
N PHE A 370 8.50 -17.50 -2.78
CA PHE A 370 7.54 -18.06 -3.73
C PHE A 370 8.21 -18.94 -4.79
N SER A 371 9.42 -18.56 -5.24
CA SER A 371 10.21 -19.40 -6.15
C SER A 371 10.66 -20.72 -5.51
N ARG A 372 10.84 -20.76 -4.18
CA ARG A 372 11.16 -22.01 -3.46
C ARG A 372 9.92 -22.87 -3.22
N SER A 373 8.77 -22.24 -3.01
CA SER A 373 7.50 -22.94 -2.83
C SER A 373 6.34 -22.13 -3.40
N ASP A 374 5.57 -22.77 -4.27
CA ASP A 374 4.30 -22.26 -4.81
C ASP A 374 3.24 -21.98 -3.73
N ARG A 375 3.49 -22.42 -2.50
CA ARG A 375 2.64 -22.17 -1.33
C ARG A 375 2.92 -20.85 -0.65
N ALA A 376 4.13 -20.28 -0.73
CA ALA A 376 4.47 -18.98 -0.12
C ALA A 376 3.96 -17.83 -1.01
N ASN A 377 2.64 -17.78 -1.19
CA ASN A 377 1.99 -17.12 -2.31
C ASN A 377 1.09 -15.94 -1.92
N LEU A 378 1.02 -15.55 -0.64
CA LEU A 378 0.14 -14.47 -0.19
C LEU A 378 0.37 -13.14 -0.92
N LEU A 379 1.60 -12.61 -0.90
CA LEU A 379 1.93 -11.36 -1.59
C LEU A 379 1.93 -11.49 -3.12
N PRO A 380 2.41 -12.62 -3.71
CA PRO A 380 2.23 -12.88 -5.13
C PRO A 380 0.75 -12.89 -5.58
N ILE A 381 -0.15 -13.51 -4.82
CA ILE A 381 -1.60 -13.50 -5.12
C ILE A 381 -2.15 -12.08 -5.01
N ALA A 382 -1.82 -11.36 -3.94
CA ALA A 382 -2.24 -9.96 -3.78
C ALA A 382 -1.80 -9.09 -4.98
N SER A 383 -0.56 -9.29 -5.45
CA SER A 383 -0.03 -8.61 -6.63
C SER A 383 -0.78 -8.99 -7.91
N GLY A 384 -1.10 -10.28 -8.08
CA GLY A 384 -1.89 -10.78 -9.20
C GLY A 384 -3.32 -10.23 -9.23
N ILE A 385 -3.97 -10.15 -8.06
CA ILE A 385 -5.31 -9.55 -7.90
C ILE A 385 -5.27 -8.06 -8.24
N LEU A 386 -4.24 -7.33 -7.81
CA LEU A 386 -4.08 -5.91 -8.17
C LEU A 386 -3.95 -5.73 -9.68
N HIS A 387 -3.16 -6.57 -10.37
CA HIS A 387 -3.06 -6.52 -11.83
C HIS A 387 -4.40 -6.82 -12.50
N PHE A 388 -5.20 -7.71 -11.89
CA PHE A 388 -6.54 -8.05 -12.37
C PHE A 388 -7.48 -6.87 -12.26
N GLY A 389 -7.53 -6.22 -11.10
CA GLY A 389 -8.32 -5.01 -10.89
C GLY A 389 -7.89 -3.83 -11.78
N CYS A 390 -6.60 -3.76 -12.15
CA CYS A 390 -6.09 -2.72 -13.05
C CYS A 390 -6.22 -3.05 -14.55
N LEU A 391 -6.92 -4.13 -14.92
CA LEU A 391 -7.08 -4.58 -16.31
C LEU A 391 -5.76 -4.71 -17.06
N ALA A 392 -4.71 -5.18 -16.36
CA ALA A 392 -3.40 -5.40 -16.95
C ALA A 392 -3.48 -6.37 -18.14
N ALA A 393 -2.67 -6.14 -19.17
CA ALA A 393 -2.60 -7.01 -20.34
C ALA A 393 -2.20 -8.45 -19.95
N PHE A 394 -2.77 -9.44 -20.64
CA PHE A 394 -2.50 -10.86 -20.37
C PHE A 394 -1.00 -11.21 -20.40
N ASP A 395 -0.23 -10.57 -21.28
CA ASP A 395 1.21 -10.77 -21.39
C ASP A 395 1.98 -10.38 -20.12
N LEU A 396 1.49 -9.39 -19.37
CA LEU A 396 2.07 -9.04 -18.08
C LEU A 396 1.94 -10.19 -17.07
N TYR A 397 0.80 -10.90 -17.04
CA TYR A 397 0.67 -12.10 -16.20
C TYR A 397 1.61 -13.21 -16.65
N ARG A 398 1.73 -13.45 -17.96
CA ARG A 398 2.65 -14.47 -18.49
C ARG A 398 4.11 -14.17 -18.16
N TYR A 399 4.49 -12.89 -18.13
CA TYR A 399 5.84 -12.47 -17.76
C TYR A 399 6.05 -12.55 -16.25
N HIS A 400 5.19 -11.88 -15.48
CA HIS A 400 5.34 -11.76 -14.03
C HIS A 400 5.19 -13.10 -13.30
N SER A 401 4.43 -14.05 -13.85
CA SER A 401 4.37 -15.40 -13.29
C SER A 401 5.68 -16.18 -13.43
N ARG A 402 6.42 -15.99 -14.53
CA ARG A 402 7.70 -16.69 -14.77
C ARG A 402 8.85 -16.18 -13.90
N ILE A 403 8.77 -14.93 -13.46
CA ILE A 403 9.76 -14.31 -12.56
C ILE A 403 9.32 -14.35 -11.09
N GLY A 404 8.24 -15.05 -10.76
CA GLY A 404 7.78 -15.26 -9.39
C GLY A 404 7.12 -14.06 -8.71
N ASN A 405 6.75 -13.02 -9.46
CA ASN A 405 6.09 -11.84 -8.89
C ASN A 405 4.60 -12.05 -8.61
N MET A 406 3.99 -13.02 -9.29
CA MET A 406 2.60 -13.43 -9.08
C MET A 406 2.41 -14.89 -9.53
N PRO A 407 1.33 -15.56 -9.15
CA PRO A 407 1.00 -16.86 -9.71
C PRO A 407 0.52 -16.78 -11.17
N ALA A 408 0.31 -17.94 -11.80
CA ALA A 408 -0.34 -18.01 -13.10
C ALA A 408 -1.75 -17.38 -13.07
N TYR A 409 -2.18 -16.83 -14.22
CA TYR A 409 -3.50 -16.21 -14.37
C TYR A 409 -4.65 -17.12 -13.91
N THR A 410 -4.59 -18.41 -14.22
CA THR A 410 -5.60 -19.40 -13.80
C THR A 410 -5.69 -19.54 -12.27
N THR A 411 -4.56 -19.43 -11.57
CA THR A 411 -4.49 -19.44 -10.10
C THR A 411 -5.10 -18.15 -9.53
N ILE A 412 -4.83 -16.99 -10.15
CA ILE A 412 -5.42 -15.71 -9.77
C ILE A 412 -6.95 -15.76 -9.94
N MET A 413 -7.45 -16.28 -11.07
CA MET A 413 -8.89 -16.47 -11.28
C MET A 413 -9.53 -17.38 -10.23
N ARG A 414 -8.84 -18.46 -9.83
CA ARG A 414 -9.32 -19.35 -8.76
C ARG A 414 -9.33 -18.64 -7.40
N ALA A 415 -8.34 -17.80 -7.12
CA ALA A 415 -8.32 -16.97 -5.91
C ALA A 415 -9.47 -15.96 -5.90
N MET A 416 -9.73 -15.28 -7.02
CA MET A 416 -10.86 -14.37 -7.18
C MET A 416 -12.20 -15.07 -6.95
N ARG A 417 -12.39 -16.29 -7.48
CA ARG A 417 -13.60 -17.08 -7.23
C ARG A 417 -13.80 -17.37 -5.74
N ARG A 418 -12.73 -17.76 -5.03
CA ARG A 418 -12.80 -18.00 -3.57
C ARG A 418 -13.13 -16.73 -2.79
N LEU A 419 -12.54 -15.61 -3.17
CA LEU A 419 -12.85 -14.32 -2.58
C LEU A 419 -14.31 -13.91 -2.84
N ALA A 420 -14.84 -14.21 -4.03
CA ALA A 420 -16.25 -14.02 -4.33
C ALA A 420 -17.15 -14.91 -3.46
N GLU A 421 -16.83 -16.20 -3.29
CA GLU A 421 -17.56 -17.12 -2.39
C GLU A 421 -17.58 -16.60 -0.94
N HIS A 422 -16.47 -16.02 -0.46
CA HIS A 422 -16.42 -15.36 0.84
C HIS A 422 -17.35 -14.15 0.92
N SER A 423 -17.30 -13.25 -0.09
CA SER A 423 -18.22 -12.11 -0.16
C SER A 423 -19.68 -12.52 -0.20
N THR A 424 -20.03 -13.57 -0.95
CA THR A 424 -21.39 -14.10 -0.98
C THR A 424 -21.83 -14.58 0.40
N ALA A 425 -20.97 -15.27 1.14
CA ALA A 425 -21.29 -15.72 2.49
C ALA A 425 -21.48 -14.54 3.46
N GLU A 426 -20.68 -13.47 3.35
CA GLU A 426 -20.83 -12.26 4.16
C GLU A 426 -22.12 -11.50 3.80
N ALA A 427 -22.42 -11.35 2.51
CA ALA A 427 -23.64 -10.70 2.02
C ALA A 427 -24.89 -11.45 2.49
N LEU A 428 -24.90 -12.79 2.40
CA LEU A 428 -26.00 -13.63 2.87
C LEU A 428 -26.17 -13.53 4.40
N ALA A 429 -25.07 -13.56 5.15
CA ALA A 429 -25.11 -13.46 6.60
C ALA A 429 -25.68 -12.12 7.08
N TYR A 430 -25.32 -11.01 6.43
CA TYR A 430 -25.91 -9.70 6.69
C TYR A 430 -27.36 -9.64 6.21
N GLY A 431 -27.60 -10.01 4.95
CA GLY A 431 -28.89 -9.89 4.28
C GLY A 431 -30.02 -10.68 4.92
N SER A 432 -29.69 -11.83 5.50
CA SER A 432 -30.63 -12.71 6.20
C SER A 432 -30.88 -12.32 7.66
N ASN A 433 -30.18 -11.31 8.19
CA ASN A 433 -30.33 -10.88 9.57
C ASN A 433 -31.56 -9.95 9.70
N PRO A 434 -32.56 -10.32 10.53
CA PRO A 434 -33.76 -9.50 10.70
C PRO A 434 -33.52 -8.17 11.42
N SER A 435 -32.38 -8.01 12.12
CA SER A 435 -32.05 -6.77 12.84
C SER A 435 -31.31 -5.73 11.99
N THR A 436 -31.12 -5.99 10.70
CA THR A 436 -30.42 -5.10 9.77
C THR A 436 -31.32 -4.65 8.64
N LEU A 437 -31.04 -3.47 8.09
CA LEU A 437 -31.68 -2.96 6.88
C LEU A 437 -30.79 -3.26 5.68
N ASN A 438 -31.40 -3.83 4.64
CA ASN A 438 -30.74 -4.13 3.37
C ASN A 438 -30.94 -2.97 2.40
N ILE A 439 -29.82 -2.40 1.94
CA ILE A 439 -29.81 -1.35 0.92
C ILE A 439 -29.15 -1.93 -0.32
N LEU A 440 -29.92 -2.15 -1.39
CA LEU A 440 -29.44 -2.65 -2.67
C LEU A 440 -29.25 -1.48 -3.65
N ARG A 441 -28.15 -1.52 -4.39
CA ARG A 441 -27.91 -0.62 -5.53
C ARG A 441 -27.59 -1.45 -6.75
N GLY A 442 -28.40 -1.30 -7.80
CA GLY A 442 -28.23 -1.94 -9.09
C GLY A 442 -27.91 -0.92 -10.16
N ASP A 443 -27.03 -1.29 -11.09
CA ASP A 443 -26.76 -0.50 -12.30
C ASP A 443 -26.32 -1.42 -13.46
N ASN A 444 -26.44 -0.91 -14.67
CA ASN A 444 -25.99 -1.59 -15.88
C ASN A 444 -24.46 -1.68 -15.93
N VAL A 445 -23.98 -2.87 -16.32
CA VAL A 445 -22.57 -3.08 -16.66
C VAL A 445 -22.46 -3.20 -18.17
N HIS A 446 -21.76 -2.23 -18.75
CA HIS A 446 -21.51 -2.14 -20.18
C HIS A 446 -20.04 -2.47 -20.48
N ASN A 447 -19.81 -3.48 -21.33
CA ASN A 447 -18.49 -3.79 -21.85
C ASN A 447 -18.49 -3.71 -23.37
N TYR A 448 -17.79 -2.71 -23.90
CA TYR A 448 -17.70 -2.48 -25.34
C TYR A 448 -16.55 -3.30 -25.94
N HIS A 449 -16.90 -4.37 -26.65
CA HIS A 449 -15.96 -5.26 -27.33
C HIS A 449 -15.61 -4.64 -28.68
N GLN A 450 -14.50 -3.88 -28.69
CA GLN A 450 -13.98 -3.26 -29.90
C GLN A 450 -13.22 -4.28 -30.76
N HIS A 451 -13.65 -4.42 -32.00
CA HIS A 451 -12.87 -5.11 -33.02
C HIS A 451 -11.77 -4.17 -33.52
N ARG A 452 -10.52 -4.47 -33.12
CA ARG A 452 -9.35 -3.65 -33.49
C ARG A 452 -8.90 -3.85 -34.92
N ASP A 453 -9.26 -4.99 -35.52
CA ASP A 453 -9.01 -5.27 -36.93
C ASP A 453 -10.32 -5.06 -37.70
N PRO A 454 -10.45 -3.97 -38.49
CA PRO A 454 -11.65 -3.69 -39.25
C PRO A 454 -11.73 -4.64 -40.44
N GLY A 455 -12.48 -5.73 -40.30
CA GLY A 455 -12.85 -6.62 -41.39
C GLY A 455 -14.34 -6.56 -41.71
N ILE A 456 -14.72 -6.98 -42.91
CA ILE A 456 -16.13 -7.11 -43.30
C ILE A 456 -16.81 -8.11 -42.36
N GLY A 457 -17.90 -7.67 -41.69
CA GLY A 457 -18.65 -8.47 -40.72
C GLY A 457 -18.12 -8.45 -39.28
N PHE A 458 -17.05 -7.67 -39.00
CA PHE A 458 -16.58 -7.43 -37.64
C PHE A 458 -17.18 -6.12 -37.13
N GLU A 459 -18.23 -6.22 -36.33
CA GLU A 459 -18.90 -5.09 -35.71
C GLU A 459 -18.57 -5.03 -34.23
N ASN A 460 -18.39 -3.83 -33.71
CA ASN A 460 -18.21 -3.65 -32.27
C ASN A 460 -19.48 -4.10 -31.54
N GLU A 461 -19.31 -4.93 -30.51
CA GLU A 461 -20.42 -5.46 -29.73
C GLU A 461 -20.46 -4.78 -28.36
N LEU A 462 -21.61 -4.24 -27.98
CA LEU A 462 -21.84 -3.80 -26.60
C LEU A 462 -22.44 -4.95 -25.81
N LYS A 463 -21.68 -5.49 -24.86
CA LYS A 463 -22.18 -6.49 -23.92
C LYS A 463 -22.79 -5.78 -22.72
N THR A 464 -24.08 -5.95 -22.55
CA THR A 464 -24.85 -5.43 -21.41
C THR A 464 -25.10 -6.53 -20.40
N GLY A 465 -24.98 -6.19 -19.14
CA GLY A 465 -25.45 -6.99 -18.01
C GLY A 465 -25.89 -6.07 -16.88
N TYR A 466 -26.28 -6.68 -15.76
CA TYR A 466 -26.74 -5.97 -14.57
C TYR A 466 -25.91 -6.40 -13.37
N TYR A 467 -25.54 -5.44 -12.52
CA TYR A 467 -24.74 -5.67 -11.33
C TYR A 467 -25.36 -4.99 -10.13
N GLY A 468 -25.31 -5.68 -8.99
CA GLY A 468 -25.80 -5.19 -7.71
C GLY A 468 -24.72 -5.11 -6.65
N ALA A 469 -24.92 -4.24 -5.67
CA ALA A 469 -24.20 -4.27 -4.41
C ALA A 469 -25.15 -4.07 -3.23
N LEU A 470 -24.90 -4.79 -2.14
CA LEU A 470 -25.57 -4.64 -0.86
C LEU A 470 -24.74 -3.71 0.02
N TYR A 471 -25.37 -2.68 0.56
CA TYR A 471 -24.79 -1.71 1.47
C TYR A 471 -25.32 -1.99 2.87
N GLU A 472 -24.42 -2.02 3.84
CA GLU A 472 -24.82 -2.09 5.24
C GLU A 472 -25.42 -0.75 5.66
N ALA A 473 -26.64 -0.76 6.19
CA ALA A 473 -27.21 0.39 6.85
C ALA A 473 -26.43 0.66 8.14
N GLU A 474 -26.14 1.93 8.41
CA GLU A 474 -25.46 2.33 9.63
C GLU A 474 -26.35 2.13 10.87
N ASP A 475 -25.72 1.95 12.03
CA ASP A 475 -26.36 1.65 13.32
C ASP A 475 -27.39 2.67 13.80
N TYR A 476 -27.29 3.92 13.33
CA TYR A 476 -28.24 4.98 13.65
C TYR A 476 -29.53 4.93 12.82
N VAL A 477 -29.63 4.05 11.81
CA VAL A 477 -30.83 3.90 11.00
C VAL A 477 -31.81 2.95 11.70
N PRO A 478 -32.99 3.44 12.14
CA PRO A 478 -33.97 2.59 12.81
C PRO A 478 -34.64 1.65 11.81
N VAL A 479 -34.31 0.35 11.88
CA VAL A 479 -34.84 -0.68 10.97
C VAL A 479 -36.37 -0.78 11.04
N SER A 480 -36.97 -0.50 12.20
CA SER A 480 -38.42 -0.55 12.42
C SER A 480 -39.21 0.41 11.53
N VAL A 481 -38.60 1.47 11.01
CA VAL A 481 -39.27 2.43 10.11
C VAL A 481 -39.53 1.83 8.72
N PHE A 482 -38.85 0.72 8.40
CA PHE A 482 -38.95 0.04 7.11
C PHE A 482 -39.86 -1.19 7.17
N ASP A 483 -40.76 -1.28 8.15
CA ASP A 483 -41.69 -2.41 8.28
C ASP A 483 -42.72 -2.46 7.13
N ILE A 484 -42.92 -3.65 6.56
CA ILE A 484 -43.83 -3.87 5.43
C ILE A 484 -45.29 -3.67 5.84
N GLU A 485 -45.68 -4.10 7.04
CA GLU A 485 -47.07 -3.94 7.53
C GLU A 485 -47.37 -2.47 7.81
N GLU A 486 -46.40 -1.70 8.28
CA GLU A 486 -46.55 -0.25 8.41
C GLU A 486 -46.71 0.44 7.04
N LYS A 487 -45.94 0.03 6.02
CA LYS A 487 -46.14 0.49 4.63
C LYS A 487 -47.57 0.21 4.16
N ARG A 488 -48.06 -1.02 4.34
CA ARG A 488 -49.44 -1.41 3.98
C ARG A 488 -50.47 -0.53 4.68
N ARG A 489 -50.34 -0.37 6.00
CA ARG A 489 -51.22 0.51 6.80
C ARG A 489 -51.26 1.95 6.27
N TYR A 490 -50.12 2.51 5.88
CA TYR A 490 -50.07 3.88 5.31
C TYR A 490 -50.65 3.97 3.90
N VAL A 491 -50.48 2.93 3.08
CA VAL A 491 -51.13 2.83 1.76
C VAL A 491 -52.65 2.78 1.93
N ASP A 492 -53.17 1.98 2.85
CA ASP A 492 -54.60 1.86 3.15
C ASP A 492 -55.20 3.18 3.66
N LEU A 493 -54.43 3.95 4.44
CA LEU A 493 -54.84 5.28 4.89
C LEU A 493 -55.00 6.28 3.73
N GLY A 494 -54.43 6.03 2.55
CA GLY A 494 -54.69 6.80 1.34
C GLY A 494 -54.24 8.27 1.37
N LYS A 495 -53.49 8.70 2.40
CA LYS A 495 -53.11 10.11 2.62
C LYS A 495 -52.34 10.75 1.48
N ARG A 496 -51.69 9.95 0.62
CA ARG A 496 -50.99 10.44 -0.57
C ARG A 496 -51.93 11.21 -1.52
N ARG A 497 -53.23 10.91 -1.51
CA ARG A 497 -54.25 11.62 -2.31
C ARG A 497 -54.46 13.08 -1.87
N GLU A 498 -54.08 13.40 -0.64
CA GLU A 498 -54.25 14.74 -0.05
C GLU A 498 -53.00 15.62 -0.27
N VAL A 499 -51.88 15.03 -0.67
CA VAL A 499 -50.62 15.75 -0.91
C VAL A 499 -50.77 16.67 -2.12
N ASN A 500 -50.57 17.97 -1.91
CA ASN A 500 -50.53 18.99 -2.95
C ASN A 500 -49.18 19.72 -2.96
N VAL A 501 -48.98 20.58 -3.96
CA VAL A 501 -47.71 21.32 -4.15
C VAL A 501 -47.41 22.23 -2.96
N ASP A 502 -48.41 22.93 -2.43
CA ASP A 502 -48.22 23.85 -1.29
C ASP A 502 -47.73 23.10 -0.06
N MET A 503 -48.29 21.91 0.22
CA MET A 503 -47.80 21.05 1.30
C MET A 503 -46.33 20.65 1.10
N LEU A 504 -45.92 20.31 -0.13
CA LEU A 504 -44.52 19.96 -0.42
C LEU A 504 -43.59 21.16 -0.27
N VAL A 505 -44.02 22.36 -0.69
CA VAL A 505 -43.29 23.61 -0.52
C VAL A 505 -43.17 23.96 0.97
N ASP A 506 -44.23 23.77 1.76
CA ASP A 506 -44.24 24.03 3.20
C ASP A 506 -43.34 23.06 3.99
N LEU A 507 -43.03 21.88 3.44
CA LEU A 507 -42.04 20.96 4.01
C LEU A 507 -40.60 21.47 3.85
N ILE A 508 -40.35 22.43 2.95
CA ILE A 508 -39.02 23.00 2.75
C ILE A 508 -38.75 24.03 3.84
N ASP A 509 -37.70 23.78 4.63
CA ASP A 509 -37.21 24.75 5.60
C ASP A 509 -36.40 25.86 4.91
N PHE A 510 -37.11 26.81 4.31
CA PHE A 510 -36.52 27.98 3.65
C PHE A 510 -35.67 28.84 4.59
N ARG A 511 -35.98 28.86 5.89
CA ARG A 511 -35.19 29.62 6.86
C ARG A 511 -33.80 29.01 7.01
N HIS A 512 -33.74 27.69 7.13
CA HIS A 512 -32.48 26.98 7.16
C HIS A 512 -31.74 27.08 5.82
N LEU A 513 -32.44 26.91 4.70
CA LEU A 513 -31.81 27.04 3.37
C LEU A 513 -31.17 28.42 3.17
N ASN A 514 -31.88 29.49 3.53
CA ASN A 514 -31.33 30.85 3.49
C ASN A 514 -30.11 31.03 4.41
N THR A 515 -30.07 30.32 5.53
CA THR A 515 -28.91 30.30 6.44
C THR A 515 -27.72 29.62 5.79
N VAL A 516 -27.92 28.46 5.16
CA VAL A 516 -26.89 27.73 4.41
C VAL A 516 -26.33 28.58 3.27
N LEU A 517 -27.21 29.18 2.47
CA LEU A 517 -26.82 30.06 1.36
C LEU A 517 -26.04 31.29 1.84
N ALA A 518 -26.49 31.95 2.92
CA ALA A 518 -25.76 33.09 3.49
C ALA A 518 -24.36 32.69 4.00
N LEU A 519 -24.22 31.51 4.59
CA LEU A 519 -22.89 31.00 4.96
C LEU A 519 -22.02 30.72 3.74
N GLN A 520 -22.59 30.18 2.64
CA GLN A 520 -21.88 29.98 1.38
C GLN A 520 -21.34 31.31 0.80
N TRP A 521 -22.13 32.39 0.87
CA TRP A 521 -21.68 33.74 0.50
C TRP A 521 -20.43 34.20 1.27
N VAL A 522 -20.42 33.96 2.59
CA VAL A 522 -19.25 34.29 3.44
C VAL A 522 -18.07 33.36 3.13
N GLN A 523 -18.33 32.07 2.91
CA GLN A 523 -17.30 31.07 2.59
C GLN A 523 -16.53 31.44 1.33
N VAL A 524 -17.23 31.79 0.24
CA VAL A 524 -16.59 32.24 -1.00
C VAL A 524 -15.72 33.48 -0.75
N LEU A 525 -16.22 34.47 -0.02
CA LEU A 525 -15.45 35.67 0.28
C LEU A 525 -14.18 35.36 1.09
N VAL A 526 -14.29 34.49 2.11
CA VAL A 526 -13.16 34.11 2.98
C VAL A 526 -12.13 33.25 2.25
N ASP A 527 -12.55 32.39 1.34
CA ASP A 527 -11.64 31.49 0.60
C ASP A 527 -10.78 32.25 -0.42
N TYR A 528 -11.35 33.26 -1.07
CA TYR A 528 -10.65 34.02 -2.11
C TYR A 528 -9.94 35.29 -1.59
N ILE A 529 -10.37 35.89 -0.48
CA ILE A 529 -9.72 37.09 0.10
C ILE A 529 -8.70 36.69 1.18
N PRO A 530 -7.38 36.79 0.92
CA PRO A 530 -6.34 36.33 1.86
C PRO A 530 -6.40 37.04 3.23
N GLU A 531 -6.81 38.31 3.25
CA GLU A 531 -6.95 39.12 4.46
C GLU A 531 -8.00 38.57 5.43
N LEU A 532 -8.99 37.83 4.92
CA LEU A 532 -10.07 37.23 5.71
C LEU A 532 -9.82 35.76 6.09
N SER A 533 -8.70 35.16 5.68
CA SER A 533 -8.35 33.75 5.98
C SER A 533 -8.38 33.37 7.47
N HIS A 534 -8.19 34.34 8.36
CA HIS A 534 -8.31 34.14 9.81
C HIS A 534 -9.75 33.80 10.26
N LEU A 535 -10.76 34.09 9.44
CA LEU A 535 -12.17 33.80 9.70
C LEU A 535 -12.57 32.38 9.30
N SER A 536 -11.74 31.62 8.57
CA SER A 536 -12.11 30.27 8.09
C SER A 536 -12.41 29.29 9.22
N ALA A 537 -11.68 29.36 10.34
CA ALA A 537 -11.93 28.48 11.49
C ALA A 537 -13.25 28.83 12.21
N PRO A 538 -13.50 30.10 12.61
CA PRO A 538 -14.79 30.51 13.14
C PRO A 538 -15.98 30.25 12.21
N LEU A 539 -15.80 30.42 10.89
CA LEU A 539 -16.84 30.14 9.90
C LEU A 539 -17.23 28.65 9.86
N ARG A 540 -16.26 27.73 9.95
CA ARG A 540 -16.54 26.30 10.08
C ARG A 540 -17.37 25.98 11.32
N THR A 541 -17.10 26.64 12.44
CA THR A 541 -17.91 26.52 13.65
C THR A 541 -19.35 26.99 13.40
N MET A 542 -19.55 28.12 12.74
CA MET A 542 -20.90 28.59 12.36
C MET A 542 -21.63 27.61 11.43
N HIS A 543 -20.94 26.98 10.47
CA HIS A 543 -21.54 25.92 9.65
C HIS A 543 -22.02 24.74 10.50
N SER A 544 -21.20 24.30 11.46
CA SER A 544 -21.57 23.23 12.39
C SER A 544 -22.77 23.60 13.28
N GLU A 545 -22.84 24.84 13.76
CA GLU A 545 -23.89 25.28 14.70
C GLU A 545 -25.21 25.67 14.02
N LEU A 546 -25.15 26.32 12.84
CA LEU A 546 -26.32 26.94 12.20
C LEU A 546 -26.83 26.17 10.97
N ALA A 547 -25.93 25.52 10.22
CA ALA A 547 -26.24 24.88 8.94
C ALA A 547 -26.27 23.35 9.01
N SER A 548 -25.85 22.73 10.11
CA SER A 548 -25.88 21.28 10.22
C SER A 548 -27.27 20.79 10.62
N LYS A 549 -27.90 20.01 9.74
CA LYS A 549 -29.07 19.20 10.07
C LYS A 549 -28.67 17.74 10.19
N LEU A 550 -29.05 17.10 11.28
CA LEU A 550 -28.77 15.69 11.56
C LEU A 550 -27.29 15.33 11.31
N PRO A 551 -26.33 15.91 12.07
CA PRO A 551 -24.93 15.62 11.86
C PRO A 551 -24.66 14.12 12.03
N LEU A 552 -24.27 13.46 10.93
CA LEU A 552 -23.97 12.04 10.92
C LEU A 552 -22.47 11.81 11.22
N PRO A 553 -22.12 10.75 11.96
CA PRO A 553 -20.72 10.39 12.15
C PRO A 553 -20.10 9.99 10.82
N ILE A 554 -18.89 10.50 10.53
CA ILE A 554 -18.16 10.12 9.31
C ILE A 554 -17.68 8.68 9.48
N ARG A 555 -18.34 7.76 8.76
CA ARG A 555 -18.00 6.34 8.74
C ARG A 555 -17.95 5.85 7.29
N LYS A 556 -17.11 4.84 7.06
CA LYS A 556 -17.05 4.18 5.76
C LYS A 556 -18.13 3.09 5.73
N THR A 557 -19.14 3.28 4.90
CA THR A 557 -20.16 2.26 4.65
C THR A 557 -19.52 0.97 4.16
N LYS A 558 -19.93 -0.16 4.73
CA LYS A 558 -19.54 -1.49 4.24
C LYS A 558 -20.38 -1.85 3.02
N ILE A 559 -19.70 -2.38 2.01
CA ILE A 559 -20.29 -2.71 0.72
C ILE A 559 -19.94 -4.16 0.41
N HIS A 560 -20.97 -4.93 0.07
CA HIS A 560 -20.90 -6.32 -0.34
C HIS A 560 -21.25 -6.42 -1.83
N PRO A 561 -20.29 -6.68 -2.72
CA PRO A 561 -20.58 -6.85 -4.13
C PRO A 561 -21.43 -8.11 -4.34
N LEU A 562 -22.49 -8.00 -5.14
CA LEU A 562 -23.31 -9.14 -5.54
C LEU A 562 -22.84 -9.67 -6.89
N GLY A 563 -23.21 -10.92 -7.19
CA GLY A 563 -23.00 -11.53 -8.50
C GLY A 563 -23.71 -10.75 -9.60
N CYS A 564 -23.03 -10.53 -10.72
CA CYS A 564 -23.61 -9.93 -11.91
C CYS A 564 -24.37 -10.96 -12.74
N CYS A 565 -25.37 -10.51 -13.51
CA CYS A 565 -26.11 -11.33 -14.46
C CYS A 565 -26.10 -10.69 -15.85
N SER A 566 -26.38 -11.47 -16.89
CA SER A 566 -26.46 -11.00 -18.28
C SER A 566 -27.83 -10.43 -18.63
N LYS A 567 -28.61 -10.04 -17.63
CA LYS A 567 -29.95 -9.49 -17.79
C LYS A 567 -29.86 -8.03 -18.21
N ASN A 568 -30.82 -7.60 -19.02
CA ASN A 568 -30.91 -6.27 -19.56
C ASN A 568 -32.07 -5.51 -18.90
N GLU A 569 -31.73 -4.40 -18.25
CA GLU A 569 -32.69 -3.52 -17.56
C GLU A 569 -33.79 -2.99 -18.49
N MET A 570 -33.55 -2.93 -19.80
CA MET A 570 -34.53 -2.45 -20.77
C MET A 570 -35.79 -3.32 -20.86
N PHE A 571 -35.71 -4.60 -20.45
CA PHE A 571 -36.81 -5.54 -20.53
C PHE A 571 -37.31 -5.92 -19.13
N TYR A 572 -38.58 -5.63 -18.82
CA TYR A 572 -39.16 -5.92 -17.50
C TYR A 572 -38.98 -7.37 -17.01
N PRO A 573 -39.17 -8.42 -17.84
CA PRO A 573 -38.95 -9.80 -17.36
C PRO A 573 -37.50 -10.02 -16.93
N GLU A 574 -36.54 -9.44 -17.64
CA GLU A 574 -35.12 -9.58 -17.33
C GLU A 574 -34.74 -8.76 -16.09
N LEU A 575 -35.27 -7.55 -15.95
CA LEU A 575 -35.07 -6.71 -14.76
C LEU A 575 -35.69 -7.35 -13.51
N ARG A 576 -36.88 -7.96 -13.64
CA ARG A 576 -37.51 -8.77 -12.59
C ARG A 576 -36.58 -9.89 -12.14
N ASP A 577 -36.10 -10.69 -13.10
CA ASP A 577 -35.19 -11.80 -12.79
C ASP A 577 -33.90 -11.30 -12.13
N ALA A 578 -33.36 -10.15 -12.56
CA ALA A 578 -32.17 -9.56 -11.96
C ALA A 578 -32.39 -9.15 -10.50
N HIS A 579 -33.52 -8.53 -10.17
CA HIS A 579 -33.85 -8.17 -8.79
C HIS A 579 -34.15 -9.39 -7.92
N LEU A 580 -34.84 -10.40 -8.45
CA LEU A 580 -35.08 -11.66 -7.73
C LEU A 580 -33.76 -12.39 -7.45
N ASP A 581 -32.83 -12.44 -8.40
CA ASP A 581 -31.49 -13.00 -8.21
C ASP A 581 -30.71 -12.24 -7.12
N MET A 582 -30.74 -10.90 -7.13
CA MET A 582 -30.11 -10.11 -6.07
C MET A 582 -30.74 -10.33 -4.68
N LEU A 583 -32.06 -10.46 -4.61
CA LEU A 583 -32.77 -10.78 -3.37
C LEU A 583 -32.39 -12.17 -2.85
N ASP A 584 -32.32 -13.18 -3.72
CA ASP A 584 -31.89 -14.54 -3.37
C ASP A 584 -30.46 -14.55 -2.82
N GLN A 585 -29.54 -13.83 -3.47
CA GLN A 585 -28.15 -13.71 -3.03
C GLN A 585 -27.98 -13.15 -1.60
N ILE A 586 -28.93 -12.34 -1.13
CA ILE A 586 -28.95 -11.80 0.23
C ILE A 586 -29.88 -12.58 1.18
N GLY A 587 -30.45 -13.69 0.71
CA GLY A 587 -31.31 -14.60 1.49
C GLY A 587 -32.75 -14.15 1.65
N GLN A 588 -33.23 -13.29 0.75
CA GLN A 588 -34.64 -12.89 0.64
C GLN A 588 -35.30 -13.71 -0.47
N THR A 589 -35.80 -14.89 -0.11
CA THR A 589 -36.46 -15.84 -1.03
C THR A 589 -37.96 -15.90 -0.79
N ARG A 590 -38.69 -16.54 -1.70
CA ARG A 590 -40.13 -16.77 -1.56
C ARG A 590 -40.49 -17.49 -0.25
N GLU A 591 -39.67 -18.46 0.16
CA GLU A 591 -39.87 -19.25 1.38
C GLU A 591 -39.36 -18.56 2.64
N ARG A 592 -38.36 -17.67 2.50
CA ARG A 592 -37.68 -17.02 3.61
C ARG A 592 -37.37 -15.56 3.26
N HIS A 593 -38.13 -14.65 3.84
CA HIS A 593 -37.86 -13.22 3.74
C HIS A 593 -38.06 -12.53 5.10
N GLY A 594 -37.48 -11.34 5.25
CA GLY A 594 -37.69 -10.47 6.40
C GLY A 594 -39.06 -9.80 6.40
N THR A 595 -39.37 -9.10 7.48
CA THR A 595 -40.56 -8.22 7.61
C THR A 595 -40.26 -6.77 7.21
N HIS A 596 -38.99 -6.46 6.93
CA HIS A 596 -38.54 -5.12 6.57
C HIS A 596 -38.35 -4.99 5.06
N LEU A 597 -38.58 -3.79 4.55
CA LEU A 597 -38.34 -3.41 3.16
C LEU A 597 -36.85 -3.43 2.83
N VAL A 598 -36.54 -3.81 1.60
CA VAL A 598 -35.21 -3.72 1.00
C VAL A 598 -35.16 -2.45 0.16
N VAL A 599 -34.35 -1.48 0.59
CA VAL A 599 -34.21 -0.20 -0.10
C VAL A 599 -33.40 -0.42 -1.36
N THR A 600 -34.05 -0.45 -2.52
CA THR A 600 -33.41 -0.79 -3.80
C THR A 600 -33.36 0.44 -4.68
N GLY A 601 -32.17 0.79 -5.17
CA GLY A 601 -31.98 1.97 -6.00
C GLY A 601 -31.08 1.74 -7.19
N GLY A 602 -31.10 2.73 -8.09
CA GLY A 602 -30.36 2.78 -9.34
C GLY A 602 -30.50 4.15 -9.98
N ASP A 603 -30.31 4.21 -11.30
CA ASP A 603 -30.50 5.46 -12.03
C ASP A 603 -32.01 5.83 -12.16
N GLY A 604 -32.29 6.95 -12.84
CA GLY A 604 -33.67 7.41 -13.05
C GLY A 604 -34.53 6.41 -13.81
N TYR A 605 -33.92 5.66 -14.74
CA TYR A 605 -34.60 4.65 -15.53
C TYR A 605 -34.89 3.41 -14.69
N THR A 606 -33.92 2.90 -13.91
CA THR A 606 -34.12 1.81 -12.94
C THR A 606 -35.26 2.14 -11.99
N TYR A 607 -35.24 3.34 -11.41
CA TYR A 607 -36.23 3.77 -10.43
C TYR A 607 -37.64 3.78 -11.00
N GLN A 608 -37.82 4.35 -12.20
CA GLN A 608 -39.12 4.34 -12.88
C GLN A 608 -39.59 2.91 -13.17
N ARG A 609 -38.72 2.05 -13.70
CA ARG A 609 -39.06 0.67 -14.04
C ARG A 609 -39.45 -0.15 -12.81
N LEU A 610 -38.77 0.05 -11.69
CA LEU A 610 -39.11 -0.58 -10.41
C LEU A 610 -40.52 -0.19 -9.93
N LEU A 611 -40.90 1.09 -10.05
CA LEU A 611 -42.25 1.55 -9.70
C LEU A 611 -43.33 0.92 -10.60
N GLU A 612 -43.08 0.86 -11.90
CA GLU A 612 -43.98 0.23 -12.87
C GLU A 612 -44.11 -1.28 -12.61
N MET A 613 -43.00 -1.95 -12.26
CA MET A 613 -43.02 -3.37 -11.91
C MET A 613 -43.81 -3.67 -10.65
N LEU A 614 -43.72 -2.82 -9.63
CA LEU A 614 -44.54 -2.97 -8.42
C LEU A 614 -46.03 -2.92 -8.73
N ASP A 615 -46.46 -2.05 -9.65
CA ASP A 615 -47.85 -1.98 -10.08
C ASP A 615 -48.25 -3.21 -10.93
N MET A 616 -47.39 -3.65 -11.83
CA MET A 616 -47.65 -4.84 -12.66
C MET A 616 -47.74 -6.14 -11.85
N LEU A 617 -46.90 -6.28 -10.82
CA LEU A 617 -46.75 -7.50 -10.02
C LEU A 617 -47.59 -7.49 -8.73
N GLN A 618 -48.39 -6.46 -8.48
CA GLN A 618 -49.17 -6.30 -7.25
C GLN A 618 -50.15 -7.46 -6.95
N PHE A 619 -50.52 -8.25 -7.96
CA PHE A 619 -51.46 -9.37 -7.84
C PHE A 619 -50.76 -10.70 -7.53
N GLU A 620 -49.43 -10.73 -7.44
CA GLU A 620 -48.68 -11.92 -7.04
C GLU A 620 -48.92 -12.27 -5.57
N GLY A 621 -48.99 -13.56 -5.26
CA GLY A 621 -49.41 -14.04 -3.94
C GLY A 621 -48.36 -13.93 -2.82
N ASN A 622 -47.13 -13.50 -3.12
CA ASN A 622 -46.02 -13.43 -2.17
C ASN A 622 -45.26 -12.10 -2.30
N VAL A 623 -44.79 -11.55 -1.19
CA VAL A 623 -44.13 -10.24 -1.11
C VAL A 623 -42.82 -10.12 -1.89
N VAL A 624 -42.14 -11.25 -2.14
CA VAL A 624 -40.92 -11.30 -2.94
C VAL A 624 -41.28 -11.35 -4.42
N ASP A 625 -42.23 -12.19 -4.82
CA ASP A 625 -42.66 -12.30 -6.22
C ASP A 625 -43.38 -11.05 -6.73
N SER A 626 -44.15 -10.40 -5.87
CA SER A 626 -44.78 -9.09 -6.13
C SER A 626 -43.78 -7.93 -6.09
N LEU A 627 -42.54 -8.20 -5.65
CA LEU A 627 -41.52 -7.22 -5.29
C LEU A 627 -41.98 -6.20 -4.24
N GLU A 628 -43.09 -6.42 -3.53
CA GLU A 628 -43.60 -5.52 -2.49
C GLU A 628 -42.57 -5.25 -1.39
N ILE A 629 -41.69 -6.24 -1.14
CA ILE A 629 -40.53 -6.13 -0.24
C ILE A 629 -39.57 -5.01 -0.66
N ILE A 630 -39.54 -4.60 -1.92
CA ILE A 630 -38.67 -3.53 -2.40
C ILE A 630 -39.27 -2.15 -2.08
N LEU A 631 -38.41 -1.26 -1.60
CA LEU A 631 -38.64 0.18 -1.58
C LEU A 631 -37.76 0.84 -2.65
N PRO A 632 -38.33 1.22 -3.82
CA PRO A 632 -37.57 1.91 -4.85
C PRO A 632 -37.00 3.23 -4.34
N PHE A 633 -35.73 3.49 -4.64
CA PHE A 633 -35.02 4.69 -4.23
C PHE A 633 -34.24 5.24 -5.43
N LEU A 634 -34.38 6.54 -5.69
CA LEU A 634 -33.64 7.20 -6.76
C LEU A 634 -32.29 7.69 -6.20
N GLU A 635 -31.17 7.24 -6.76
CA GLU A 635 -29.87 7.63 -6.25
C GLU A 635 -29.59 9.12 -6.44
N GLY A 636 -29.25 9.80 -5.33
CA GLY A 636 -28.96 11.23 -5.34
C GLY A 636 -27.79 11.61 -6.25
N TRP A 637 -26.80 10.73 -6.43
CA TRP A 637 -25.69 10.99 -7.35
C TRP A 637 -26.15 11.07 -8.81
N HIS A 638 -27.05 10.18 -9.25
CA HIS A 638 -27.60 10.23 -10.61
C HIS A 638 -28.47 11.47 -10.79
N GLN A 639 -29.24 11.87 -9.78
CA GLN A 639 -29.99 13.14 -9.82
C GLN A 639 -29.06 14.34 -9.98
N GLU A 640 -27.98 14.39 -9.19
CA GLU A 640 -27.01 15.48 -9.24
C GLU A 640 -26.29 15.53 -10.60
N PHE A 641 -25.90 14.38 -11.15
CA PHE A 641 -25.26 14.35 -12.46
C PHE A 641 -26.20 14.79 -13.58
N THR A 642 -27.46 14.35 -13.56
CA THR A 642 -28.47 14.80 -14.51
C THR A 642 -28.71 16.30 -14.40
N ALA A 643 -28.87 16.82 -13.18
CA ALA A 643 -29.03 18.27 -12.96
C ALA A 643 -27.83 19.07 -13.47
N ASN A 644 -26.60 18.57 -13.27
CA ASN A 644 -25.39 19.21 -13.80
C ASN A 644 -25.39 19.25 -15.33
N ASN A 645 -25.76 18.16 -15.99
CA ASN A 645 -25.86 18.12 -17.45
C ASN A 645 -26.97 19.05 -17.95
N GLU A 646 -28.13 19.08 -17.30
CA GLU A 646 -29.25 19.95 -17.66
C GLU A 646 -28.89 21.44 -17.53
N ILE A 647 -28.23 21.84 -16.44
CA ILE A 647 -27.77 23.23 -16.25
C ILE A 647 -26.79 23.61 -17.36
N ILE A 648 -25.85 22.73 -17.69
CA ILE A 648 -24.86 23.00 -18.71
C ILE A 648 -25.52 23.05 -20.09
N GLU A 649 -26.30 22.05 -20.47
CA GLU A 649 -26.99 22.02 -21.76
C GLU A 649 -27.87 23.26 -21.95
N THR A 650 -28.60 23.67 -20.92
CA THR A 650 -29.52 24.80 -20.97
C THR A 650 -28.79 26.14 -20.98
N HIS A 651 -27.73 26.30 -20.18
CA HIS A 651 -27.10 27.59 -19.92
C HIS A 651 -25.71 27.77 -20.55
N TYR A 652 -25.21 26.81 -21.34
CA TYR A 652 -23.93 26.98 -22.03
C TYR A 652 -23.97 28.12 -23.04
N GLY A 653 -25.05 28.23 -23.82
CA GLY A 653 -25.13 29.19 -24.92
C GLY A 653 -24.06 28.96 -25.99
N GLU A 654 -23.78 30.01 -26.78
CA GLU A 654 -22.72 29.98 -27.80
C GLU A 654 -21.36 30.42 -27.23
N PRO A 655 -20.24 29.73 -27.49
CA PRO A 655 -18.93 30.03 -26.90
C PRO A 655 -18.39 31.45 -27.13
N LEU A 656 -18.86 32.13 -28.18
CA LEU A 656 -18.45 33.49 -28.56
C LEU A 656 -19.56 34.52 -28.30
N THR A 657 -20.57 34.17 -27.50
CA THR A 657 -21.63 35.11 -27.16
C THR A 657 -21.09 36.29 -26.32
N ALA A 658 -21.64 37.48 -26.58
CA ALA A 658 -21.43 38.65 -25.73
C ALA A 658 -22.22 38.54 -24.41
N ASP A 659 -23.16 37.60 -24.33
CA ASP A 659 -23.97 37.37 -23.13
C ASP A 659 -23.15 36.70 -22.02
N TYR A 660 -22.77 37.51 -21.05
CA TYR A 660 -22.00 37.12 -19.87
C TYR A 660 -22.78 36.26 -18.87
N SER A 661 -24.11 36.12 -19.03
CA SER A 661 -24.92 35.20 -18.22
C SER A 661 -24.71 33.73 -18.60
N THR A 662 -24.14 33.46 -19.77
CA THR A 662 -23.92 32.10 -20.27
C THR A 662 -22.64 31.45 -19.69
N LEU A 663 -22.69 30.14 -19.48
CA LEU A 663 -21.53 29.36 -19.05
C LEU A 663 -20.46 29.29 -20.15
N GLY A 664 -20.87 29.28 -21.42
CA GLY A 664 -19.98 29.24 -22.58
C GLY A 664 -19.12 30.50 -22.72
N HIS A 665 -19.69 31.68 -22.46
CA HIS A 665 -18.92 32.92 -22.38
C HIS A 665 -17.83 32.82 -21.32
N SER A 666 -18.22 32.42 -20.10
CA SER A 666 -17.29 32.31 -18.97
C SER A 666 -16.21 31.25 -19.23
N ALA A 667 -16.58 30.11 -19.82
CA ALA A 667 -15.67 29.06 -20.24
C ALA A 667 -14.64 29.56 -21.26
N ALA A 668 -15.06 30.34 -22.26
CA ALA A 668 -14.18 30.92 -23.27
C ALA A 668 -13.20 31.92 -22.65
N LYS A 669 -13.65 32.77 -21.71
CA LYS A 669 -12.77 33.69 -20.97
C LYS A 669 -11.74 32.96 -20.09
N LEU A 670 -12.10 31.77 -19.58
CA LEU A 670 -11.19 30.87 -18.87
C LEU A 670 -10.26 30.06 -19.81
N GLY A 671 -10.37 30.23 -21.13
CA GLY A 671 -9.60 29.48 -22.13
C GLY A 671 -10.02 28.02 -22.26
N ARG A 672 -11.22 27.65 -21.81
CA ARG A 672 -11.76 26.30 -21.97
C ARG A 672 -12.36 26.11 -23.35
N ARG A 673 -12.14 24.93 -23.92
CA ARG A 673 -12.76 24.54 -25.19
C ARG A 673 -14.20 24.11 -24.95
N ARG A 674 -15.09 24.41 -25.91
CA ARG A 674 -16.44 23.86 -25.93
C ARG A 674 -16.34 22.32 -25.94
N PRO A 675 -17.04 21.63 -25.03
CA PRO A 675 -17.20 20.18 -25.10
C PRO A 675 -17.82 19.75 -26.43
N ALA A 676 -17.48 18.55 -26.91
CA ALA A 676 -18.05 18.01 -28.14
C ALA A 676 -19.54 17.65 -27.98
N ASP A 677 -19.94 17.24 -26.78
CA ASP A 677 -21.32 16.93 -26.41
C ASP A 677 -21.65 17.66 -25.10
N LEU A 678 -22.73 18.44 -25.11
CA LEU A 678 -23.22 19.17 -23.93
C LEU A 678 -24.24 18.35 -23.12
N LYS A 679 -24.78 17.27 -23.69
CA LYS A 679 -25.76 16.39 -23.02
C LYS A 679 -25.11 15.42 -22.06
N LYS A 680 -23.87 15.03 -22.34
CA LYS A 680 -23.10 14.04 -21.57
C LYS A 680 -21.72 14.59 -21.27
N LEU A 681 -21.68 15.58 -20.38
CA LEU A 681 -20.42 16.14 -19.96
C LEU A 681 -19.74 15.25 -18.91
N ASP A 682 -18.41 15.31 -18.85
CA ASP A 682 -17.68 14.83 -17.68
C ASP A 682 -18.12 15.60 -16.43
N TYR A 683 -18.64 14.87 -15.43
CA TYR A 683 -19.21 15.45 -14.21
C TYR A 683 -18.22 16.42 -13.53
N ALA A 684 -16.95 16.02 -13.38
CA ALA A 684 -15.98 16.82 -12.65
C ALA A 684 -15.65 18.12 -13.39
N GLN A 685 -15.48 18.07 -14.71
CA GLN A 685 -15.26 19.25 -15.52
C GLN A 685 -16.46 20.21 -15.51
N GLY A 686 -17.68 19.65 -15.58
CA GLY A 686 -18.93 20.40 -15.53
C GLY A 686 -19.15 21.11 -14.21
N ALA A 687 -19.17 20.33 -13.12
CA ALA A 687 -19.33 20.85 -11.76
C ALA A 687 -18.29 21.93 -11.46
N GLN A 688 -17.03 21.68 -11.80
CA GLN A 688 -15.96 22.65 -11.54
C GLN A 688 -16.10 23.94 -12.37
N LEU A 689 -16.61 23.90 -13.61
CA LEU A 689 -16.93 25.11 -14.36
C LEU A 689 -18.06 25.89 -13.67
N MET A 690 -19.16 25.21 -13.31
CA MET A 690 -20.32 25.85 -12.69
C MET A 690 -19.97 26.51 -11.36
N TYR A 691 -19.27 25.78 -10.46
CA TYR A 691 -18.85 26.34 -9.18
C TYR A 691 -17.87 27.51 -9.34
N LEU A 692 -16.92 27.43 -10.27
CA LEU A 692 -16.00 28.53 -10.51
C LEU A 692 -16.70 29.79 -11.03
N VAL A 693 -17.67 29.63 -11.94
CA VAL A 693 -18.48 30.75 -12.43
C VAL A 693 -19.33 31.32 -11.30
N LEU A 694 -19.98 30.47 -10.49
CA LEU A 694 -20.75 30.88 -9.33
C LEU A 694 -19.88 31.68 -8.34
N ASP A 695 -18.72 31.18 -7.96
CA ASP A 695 -17.78 31.86 -7.06
C ASP A 695 -17.38 33.24 -7.59
N ALA A 696 -17.03 33.32 -8.89
CA ALA A 696 -16.65 34.57 -9.53
C ALA A 696 -17.79 35.60 -9.51
N ARG A 697 -19.02 35.17 -9.77
CA ARG A 697 -20.22 36.04 -9.72
C ARG A 697 -20.53 36.47 -8.28
N MET A 698 -20.36 35.58 -7.31
CA MET A 698 -20.52 35.93 -5.90
C MET A 698 -19.49 36.97 -5.45
N LEU A 699 -18.23 36.87 -5.88
CA LEU A 699 -17.22 37.89 -5.59
C LEU A 699 -17.57 39.25 -6.22
N ASP A 700 -18.12 39.26 -7.44
CA ASP A 700 -18.59 40.49 -8.09
C ASP A 700 -19.80 41.11 -7.36
N CYS A 701 -20.75 40.30 -6.90
CA CYS A 701 -21.84 40.79 -6.06
C CYS A 701 -21.34 41.38 -4.72
N TRP A 702 -20.33 40.77 -4.09
CA TRP A 702 -19.68 41.35 -2.92
C TRP A 702 -19.00 42.68 -3.23
N ARG A 703 -18.33 42.78 -4.38
CA ARG A 703 -17.71 44.03 -4.86
C ARG A 703 -18.75 45.14 -4.98
N LEU A 704 -19.91 44.84 -5.58
CA LEU A 704 -21.03 45.78 -5.69
C LEU A 704 -21.60 46.16 -4.32
N SER A 705 -21.75 45.20 -3.41
CA SER A 705 -22.25 45.43 -2.04
C SER A 705 -21.36 46.38 -1.25
N PHE A 706 -20.04 46.22 -1.36
CA PHE A 706 -19.07 47.11 -0.73
C PHE A 706 -18.80 48.40 -1.52
N LYS A 707 -19.40 48.56 -2.70
CA LYS A 707 -19.18 49.68 -3.63
C LYS A 707 -17.68 49.88 -3.93
N ALA A 708 -16.99 48.77 -4.18
CA ALA A 708 -15.57 48.75 -4.51
C ALA A 708 -15.34 48.56 -6.02
N ASP A 709 -14.23 49.06 -6.55
CA ASP A 709 -13.80 48.76 -7.92
C ASP A 709 -13.00 47.44 -7.99
N ASP A 710 -12.13 47.22 -7.01
CA ASP A 710 -11.41 45.96 -6.80
C ASP A 710 -11.63 45.48 -5.35
N ILE A 711 -12.30 44.33 -5.21
CA ILE A 711 -12.59 43.74 -3.90
C ILE A 711 -11.33 43.29 -3.15
N PHE A 712 -10.28 42.87 -3.86
CA PHE A 712 -9.01 42.47 -3.26
C PHE A 712 -8.26 43.70 -2.73
N GLU A 713 -8.24 44.80 -3.50
CA GLU A 713 -7.66 46.06 -3.04
C GLU A 713 -8.41 46.63 -1.83
N TYR A 714 -9.74 46.60 -1.87
CA TYR A 714 -10.59 47.02 -0.76
C TYR A 714 -10.22 46.32 0.56
N PHE A 715 -10.07 44.99 0.57
CA PHE A 715 -9.70 44.26 1.79
C PHE A 715 -8.24 44.44 2.20
N ARG A 716 -7.31 44.65 1.26
CA ARG A 716 -5.92 45.05 1.58
C ARG A 716 -5.90 46.38 2.35
N ASP A 717 -6.67 47.36 1.90
CA ASP A 717 -6.73 48.66 2.56
C ASP A 717 -7.47 48.62 3.88
N LYS A 718 -8.56 47.87 3.99
CA LYS A 718 -9.23 47.62 5.28
C LYS A 718 -8.30 46.97 6.30
N LYS A 719 -7.45 46.02 5.88
CA LYS A 719 -6.45 45.41 6.76
C LYS A 719 -5.40 46.43 7.21
N ARG A 720 -4.89 47.28 6.30
CA ARG A 720 -3.94 48.36 6.64
C ARG A 720 -4.52 49.34 7.65
N LEU A 721 -5.81 49.64 7.53
CA LEU A 721 -6.55 50.53 8.42
C LEU A 721 -7.05 49.85 9.72
N GLY A 722 -6.80 48.55 9.91
CA GLY A 722 -7.30 47.80 11.06
C GLY A 722 -8.84 47.72 11.14
N ALA A 723 -9.52 47.85 10.00
CA ALA A 723 -10.97 47.97 9.88
C ALA A 723 -11.60 46.79 9.13
N LEU A 724 -11.04 45.58 9.27
CA LEU A 724 -11.62 44.37 8.69
C LEU A 724 -12.98 44.07 9.34
N PRO A 725 -14.00 43.65 8.56
CA PRO A 725 -15.31 43.32 9.10
C PRO A 725 -15.25 42.06 9.97
N SER A 726 -16.13 41.99 10.97
CA SER A 726 -16.29 40.79 11.77
C SER A 726 -17.08 39.72 10.99
N LEU A 727 -16.92 38.46 11.38
CA LEU A 727 -17.67 37.36 10.79
C LEU A 727 -19.19 37.55 10.89
N GLN A 728 -19.68 38.08 12.02
CA GLN A 728 -21.11 38.36 12.20
C GLN A 728 -21.60 39.45 11.24
N ALA A 729 -20.82 40.50 11.02
CA ALA A 729 -21.18 41.57 10.08
C ALA A 729 -21.27 41.02 8.65
N LEU A 730 -20.27 40.24 8.23
CA LEU A 730 -20.27 39.56 6.93
C LEU A 730 -21.48 38.63 6.79
N PHE A 731 -21.85 37.90 7.83
CA PHE A 731 -23.01 37.01 7.79
C PHE A 731 -24.35 37.76 7.67
N GLU A 732 -24.52 38.91 8.33
CA GLU A 732 -25.74 39.72 8.16
C GLU A 732 -25.83 40.35 6.76
N ASP A 733 -24.71 40.79 6.20
CA ASP A 733 -24.69 41.30 4.82
C ASP A 733 -24.93 40.17 3.80
N ALA A 734 -24.36 38.99 4.05
CA ALA A 734 -24.60 37.81 3.23
C ALA A 734 -26.08 37.40 3.20
N LYS A 735 -26.84 37.56 4.30
CA LYS A 735 -28.30 37.32 4.27
C LYS A 735 -29.03 38.24 3.30
N LYS A 736 -28.57 39.49 3.15
CA LYS A 736 -29.14 40.43 2.16
C LYS A 736 -28.81 39.98 0.75
N LEU A 737 -27.56 39.57 0.50
CA LEU A 737 -27.14 39.03 -0.79
C LEU A 737 -27.89 37.74 -1.17
N THR A 738 -28.10 36.83 -0.22
CA THR A 738 -28.93 35.63 -0.44
C THR A 738 -30.35 36.01 -0.87
N ARG A 739 -30.99 36.98 -0.19
CA ARG A 739 -32.34 37.42 -0.56
C ARG A 739 -32.38 38.07 -1.94
N ALA A 740 -31.35 38.84 -2.29
CA ALA A 740 -31.27 39.56 -3.55
C ALA A 740 -31.00 38.64 -4.76
N TYR A 741 -30.10 37.67 -4.61
CA TYR A 741 -29.53 36.94 -5.76
C TYR A 741 -29.75 35.43 -5.75
N MET A 742 -30.12 34.83 -4.61
CA MET A 742 -30.26 33.35 -4.48
C MET A 742 -31.58 32.92 -3.81
N SER A 743 -32.56 33.82 -3.66
CA SER A 743 -33.82 33.50 -2.98
C SER A 743 -34.70 32.61 -3.84
N LEU A 744 -34.97 31.38 -3.36
CA LEU A 744 -35.88 30.45 -4.03
C LEU A 744 -37.36 30.77 -3.79
N ARG A 745 -37.70 31.53 -2.75
CA ARG A 745 -39.08 31.89 -2.39
C ARG A 745 -39.52 33.19 -3.07
N GLU A 746 -38.64 34.19 -3.08
CA GLU A 746 -38.92 35.51 -3.64
C GLU A 746 -38.68 35.56 -5.15
N HIS A 747 -38.13 34.50 -5.75
CA HIS A 747 -37.90 34.41 -7.19
C HIS A 747 -39.16 34.78 -8.01
N GLN A 748 -40.34 34.31 -7.62
CA GLN A 748 -41.59 34.64 -8.32
C GLN A 748 -41.97 36.12 -8.15
N ASN A 749 -41.70 36.71 -6.99
CA ASN A 749 -41.94 38.13 -6.73
C ASN A 749 -40.97 39.00 -7.55
N ILE A 750 -39.70 38.60 -7.61
CA ILE A 750 -38.66 39.23 -8.45
C ILE A 750 -38.99 39.12 -9.95
N LEU A 751 -39.44 37.96 -10.44
CA LEU A 751 -39.86 37.81 -11.84
C LEU A 751 -41.08 38.65 -12.19
N ARG A 752 -42.00 38.87 -11.24
CA ARG A 752 -43.20 39.69 -11.42
C ARG A 752 -42.94 41.19 -11.30
N GLY A 753 -41.81 41.58 -10.70
CA GLY A 753 -41.51 42.98 -10.40
C GLY A 753 -42.12 43.47 -9.08
N ASP A 754 -42.85 42.61 -8.36
CA ASP A 754 -43.60 42.98 -7.16
C ASP A 754 -42.68 42.95 -5.92
N GLY A 755 -42.62 44.06 -5.18
CA GLY A 755 -41.88 44.14 -3.91
C GLY A 755 -40.35 44.23 -4.03
N ILE A 756 -39.79 44.39 -5.24
CA ILE A 756 -38.33 44.51 -5.46
C ILE A 756 -37.73 45.69 -4.68
N GLU A 757 -38.46 46.80 -4.59
CA GLU A 757 -38.05 48.00 -3.83
C GLU A 757 -37.89 47.71 -2.32
N GLU A 758 -38.74 46.83 -1.76
CA GLU A 758 -38.70 46.43 -0.35
C GLU A 758 -37.55 45.46 -0.05
N LEU A 759 -37.05 44.76 -1.07
CA LEU A 759 -35.94 43.80 -0.94
C LEU A 759 -34.57 44.49 -0.96
N GLY A 760 -34.51 45.81 -1.23
CA GLY A 760 -33.26 46.57 -1.27
C GLY A 760 -32.31 46.11 -2.37
N ILE A 761 -32.85 45.49 -3.43
CA ILE A 761 -32.09 45.01 -4.58
C ILE A 761 -31.81 46.21 -5.49
N PRO A 762 -30.55 46.47 -5.87
CA PRO A 762 -30.26 47.53 -6.84
C PRO A 762 -30.98 47.22 -8.16
N MET A 763 -31.92 48.08 -8.55
CA MET A 763 -32.54 48.02 -9.87
C MET A 763 -31.49 48.45 -10.89
N GLY A 764 -31.06 47.53 -11.74
CA GLY A 764 -30.21 47.84 -12.88
C GLY A 764 -31.00 48.56 -13.98
N ASP A 765 -30.27 49.16 -14.92
CA ASP A 765 -30.88 49.67 -16.14
C ASP A 765 -31.57 48.53 -16.91
N ARG A 766 -32.63 48.86 -17.65
CA ARG A 766 -33.41 47.88 -18.40
C ARG A 766 -32.46 47.16 -19.37
N TRP A 767 -32.33 45.84 -19.22
CA TRP A 767 -31.49 45.02 -20.09
C TRP A 767 -31.96 45.13 -21.54
N ASP A 768 -31.23 45.91 -22.32
CA ASP A 768 -31.43 46.21 -23.74
C ASP A 768 -30.69 45.21 -24.64
N GLY A 769 -30.00 44.22 -24.06
CA GLY A 769 -29.32 43.13 -24.77
C GLY A 769 -28.09 43.56 -25.56
N VAL A 770 -27.84 44.87 -25.65
CA VAL A 770 -26.73 45.48 -26.37
C VAL A 770 -25.89 46.24 -25.35
N ILE A 771 -25.07 45.51 -24.61
CA ILE A 771 -23.96 46.17 -23.91
C ILE A 771 -22.86 46.34 -24.96
N GLU A 772 -22.74 47.55 -25.50
CA GLU A 772 -21.50 47.96 -26.19
C GLU A 772 -20.39 47.97 -25.14
N ASP A 773 -19.65 46.87 -25.08
CA ASP A 773 -18.52 46.71 -24.20
C ASP A 773 -17.36 47.63 -24.65
N ASP A 774 -17.28 48.81 -24.04
CA ASP A 774 -16.19 49.76 -24.24
C ASP A 774 -14.86 49.27 -23.62
N SER A 775 -14.84 48.09 -22.95
CA SER A 775 -13.61 47.42 -22.48
C SER A 775 -12.80 46.78 -23.61
N SER A 776 -13.33 46.76 -24.84
CA SER A 776 -12.61 46.32 -26.04
C SER A 776 -11.51 47.29 -26.50
N LYS A 777 -11.40 48.51 -25.95
CA LYS A 777 -10.30 49.44 -26.26
C LYS A 777 -8.94 48.95 -25.76
N ASP A 778 -8.89 48.15 -24.68
CA ASP A 778 -7.63 47.64 -24.10
C ASP A 778 -7.15 46.31 -24.70
N PHE A 779 -7.97 45.63 -25.51
CA PHE A 779 -7.60 44.35 -26.12
C PHE A 779 -6.68 44.48 -27.35
N SER A 780 -6.54 45.68 -27.92
CA SER A 780 -5.68 45.94 -29.07
C SER A 780 -4.18 45.85 -28.75
N PHE A 781 -3.79 45.83 -27.47
CA PHE A 781 -2.39 45.81 -27.05
C PHE A 781 -1.79 44.40 -26.82
N ILE A 782 -2.61 43.35 -26.70
CA ILE A 782 -2.14 42.03 -26.23
C ILE A 782 -2.01 41.00 -27.37
N THR A 783 -2.73 41.14 -28.47
CA THR A 783 -2.65 40.21 -29.61
C THR A 783 -2.33 40.97 -30.89
N GLY A 784 -1.04 41.15 -31.18
CA GLY A 784 -0.54 41.78 -32.41
C GLY A 784 -0.84 41.01 -33.71
N LYS A 785 -2.10 40.62 -33.94
CA LYS A 785 -2.61 40.03 -35.18
C LYS A 785 -4.01 40.57 -35.46
N THR A 786 -4.05 41.52 -36.39
CA THR A 786 -5.27 41.90 -37.12
C THR A 786 -5.81 40.66 -37.85
N CYS A 787 -6.95 40.13 -37.40
CA CYS A 787 -7.67 39.11 -38.13
C CYS A 787 -8.77 39.80 -38.95
N SER A 788 -8.59 39.82 -40.27
CA SER A 788 -9.60 40.25 -41.24
C SER A 788 -10.77 39.27 -41.24
N SER A 789 -11.96 39.79 -40.96
CA SER A 789 -13.23 39.11 -41.13
C SER A 789 -13.48 38.72 -42.59
N LEU A 790 -13.80 37.45 -42.84
CA LEU A 790 -14.62 37.04 -43.98
C LEU A 790 -15.60 36.00 -43.47
N GLY A 791 -16.87 36.39 -43.42
CA GLY A 791 -17.97 35.50 -43.08
C GLY A 791 -18.35 34.60 -44.25
N SER A 792 -18.98 33.48 -43.92
CA SER A 792 -20.04 32.93 -44.75
C SER A 792 -21.00 32.13 -43.88
N SER A 793 -22.24 32.57 -43.92
CA SER A 793 -23.47 31.91 -43.51
C SER A 793 -23.63 30.49 -44.08
N ALA A 794 -23.98 29.53 -43.22
CA ALA A 794 -24.96 28.46 -43.44
C ALA A 794 -25.34 27.86 -42.08
#